data_AF-A0A9P5XCL4-F1
#
_entry.id   AF-A0A9P5XCL4-F1
#
_cell.length_a   1.000
_cell.length_b   1.000
_cell.length_c   1.000
_cell.angle_alpha   90.00
_cell.angle_beta   90.00
_cell.angle_gamma   90.00
#
_symmetry.space_group_name_H-M   'P 1'
#
loop_
_entity.id
_entity.type
_entity.pdbx_description
1 polymer ?
#
loop_
_entity_poly.entity_id
_entity_poly.type
_entity_poly.pdbx_seq_one_letter_code
_entity_poly.pdbx_strand_id
1 'polypeptide(L)'
;MPLRSKLKSLLQYPVKKTDPRRFLGASTTTDQGGRFLSASNIPPARLSVGTTGSSTGGAFPEAAGFITNPNNVLIRDSSLINVEQLTQIIQSSNTVLHLLDGKRTRGAEVDSSERDDPPRCHPDTRREVRQKITTWRSNPERDRSMLWLLGPAGVGKSAIAQTIAEECAADGSLGATFFFSRLNNRNNIHRVIPTIVYQLVVQHPGYKQLITQLLAANPSLLEKNLHTQFKELIIEPFKVLMMRDPLIVQHPLVIILDGLDECNGRMAQCEFIHLISEHIRLTKSFPLIWMVCSRPEWHLKSVLADADFYVDCVREELSVDDSEAQQDVYRYLQDGFKGIRKTFLYILDDSWPLETDVQRIAKKASGLFIFASTLLRFIGDPDRCNPKRRLQICLEFIESVQAFEGINPLYLLDLLYHQILLDVPSDIISTSMRILGLCILYPQYGLSACELANFLGLDQSSFYAALQWFHSVMNIPIPSAAGTDDIRFYHASFGDFLRNSSRSGKFALDQAKSRCEVAIQCLRWHASAIGKNCVLEPGQCTCRSQSMELKWVPDSPGLVDGQNHIFSFAVETCWTACLCVEDPYITDVVAELRLFPFCHLDEKPSISTNAIYWLVQVSQEPLLVRHTAESDEDHLILRQCKGKGSGFSSKFTSHDIRSFQWIECFSLHCNNEVPWVHCLRDKWIFMGSEGRTGLVVLQSEEYYGPSSQEV
;
A
#
# COMPACT_ATOMS: atom_id res chain seq x y z
N MET A 1 23.93 -20.92 -8.54
CA MET A 1 24.68 -20.74 -7.26
C MET A 1 26.16 -20.95 -7.58
N PRO A 2 27.13 -20.16 -7.06
CA PRO A 2 27.09 -19.36 -5.83
C PRO A 2 27.50 -17.88 -6.03
N LEU A 3 26.65 -16.95 -5.58
CA LEU A 3 27.00 -15.53 -5.39
C LEU A 3 26.39 -14.97 -4.08
N ARG A 4 26.22 -15.86 -3.08
CA ARG A 4 25.64 -15.57 -1.76
C ARG A 4 26.65 -15.49 -0.61
N SER A 5 27.96 -15.47 -0.86
CA SER A 5 28.98 -15.56 0.21
C SER A 5 29.84 -14.31 0.46
N LYS A 6 29.51 -13.12 -0.06
CA LYS A 6 30.32 -11.90 0.14
C LYS A 6 29.63 -10.68 0.76
N LEU A 7 28.47 -10.86 1.42
CA LEU A 7 27.74 -9.80 2.12
C LEU A 7 27.68 -9.99 3.65
N LYS A 8 28.69 -10.66 4.24
CA LYS A 8 28.76 -10.95 5.68
C LYS A 8 29.95 -10.32 6.43
N SER A 9 30.65 -9.33 5.87
CA SER A 9 31.84 -8.74 6.51
C SER A 9 31.85 -7.22 6.70
N LEU A 10 30.68 -6.55 6.75
CA LEU A 10 30.61 -5.10 7.03
C LEU A 10 29.76 -4.73 8.26
N LEU A 11 29.61 -5.66 9.21
CA LEU A 11 29.06 -5.36 10.53
C LEU A 11 30.09 -5.68 11.60
N GLN A 12 30.98 -4.72 11.86
CA GLN A 12 31.75 -4.64 13.10
C GLN A 12 32.45 -3.27 13.17
N TYR A 13 31.84 -2.30 13.86
CA TYR A 13 32.62 -1.25 14.54
C TYR A 13 32.00 -0.96 15.93
N PRO A 14 32.83 -0.69 16.94
CA PRO A 14 32.47 -0.79 18.34
C PRO A 14 31.98 0.53 18.95
N VAL A 15 31.18 0.37 20.00
CA VAL A 15 30.66 1.39 20.93
C VAL A 15 31.81 2.09 21.68
N LYS A 16 31.74 3.43 21.80
CA LYS A 16 32.37 4.17 22.90
C LYS A 16 31.33 5.05 23.62
N LYS A 17 31.23 4.82 24.93
CA LYS A 17 30.49 5.59 25.93
C LYS A 17 31.17 6.93 26.21
N THR A 18 30.40 7.99 26.45
CA THR A 18 30.73 9.02 27.46
C THR A 18 29.44 9.63 28.05
N ASP A 19 29.45 9.73 29.38
CA ASP A 19 28.40 10.19 30.30
C ASP A 19 28.56 11.72 30.57
N PRO A 20 27.52 12.44 31.08
CA PRO A 20 27.41 13.90 31.08
C PRO A 20 27.81 14.54 32.42
N ARG A 21 28.08 15.87 32.42
CA ARG A 21 27.72 16.86 33.48
C ARG A 21 28.41 18.24 33.28
N ARG A 22 27.60 19.29 33.46
CA ARG A 22 27.91 20.68 33.91
C ARG A 22 28.78 21.54 32.97
N PHE A 23 28.40 22.79 32.65
CA PHE A 23 28.51 23.95 33.55
C PHE A 23 27.54 25.10 33.21
N LEU A 24 27.24 25.88 34.27
CA LEU A 24 26.42 27.09 34.38
C LEU A 24 27.18 28.39 34.06
N GLY A 25 26.43 29.44 33.74
CA GLY A 25 26.74 30.87 33.98
C GLY A 25 27.19 31.63 32.71
N ALA A 26 26.89 32.92 32.51
CA ALA A 26 26.16 33.92 33.26
C ALA A 26 25.87 35.13 32.32
N SER A 27 24.90 35.95 32.71
CA SER A 27 24.47 37.23 32.14
C SER A 27 25.42 38.41 32.43
N THR A 28 25.41 39.44 31.56
CA THR A 28 25.54 40.90 31.85
C THR A 28 25.36 41.68 30.52
N THR A 29 24.25 42.39 30.29
CA THR A 29 24.03 43.86 30.44
C THR A 29 25.10 44.77 29.85
N THR A 30 24.72 45.61 28.88
CA THR A 30 24.91 47.08 28.91
C THR A 30 24.00 47.79 27.91
N ASP A 31 23.74 49.06 28.24
CA ASP A 31 22.59 49.91 27.98
C ASP A 31 22.97 51.10 27.05
N GLN A 32 22.00 51.99 26.80
CA GLN A 32 22.05 53.33 26.17
C GLN A 32 21.89 53.36 24.63
N GLY A 33 21.02 54.16 24.00
CA GLY A 33 20.20 55.30 24.44
C GLY A 33 20.38 56.46 23.42
N GLY A 34 19.30 56.99 22.82
CA GLY A 34 19.40 58.22 22.00
C GLY A 34 18.17 58.59 21.15
N ARG A 35 17.47 59.66 21.57
CA ARG A 35 16.31 60.38 20.97
C ARG A 35 16.71 61.18 19.69
N PHE A 36 15.86 61.73 18.79
CA PHE A 36 14.74 62.71 18.95
C PHE A 36 14.13 63.11 17.56
N LEU A 37 12.81 63.48 17.51
CA LEU A 37 12.08 64.55 16.75
C LEU A 37 12.11 64.59 15.19
N SER A 38 11.11 65.03 14.40
CA SER A 38 9.84 65.78 14.59
C SER A 38 8.89 65.73 13.36
N ALA A 39 7.57 65.73 13.62
CA ALA A 39 6.40 66.36 12.96
C ALA A 39 6.43 66.92 11.52
N SER A 40 5.37 66.65 10.71
CA SER A 40 4.36 67.65 10.26
C SER A 40 3.35 67.16 9.18
N ASN A 41 2.06 67.42 9.46
CA ASN A 41 0.94 67.92 8.61
C ASN A 41 0.30 67.11 7.45
N ILE A 42 -1.01 66.84 7.63
CA ILE A 42 -2.08 66.60 6.63
C ILE A 42 -3.14 67.72 6.85
N PRO A 43 -3.85 68.30 5.85
CA PRO A 43 -5.22 67.86 5.44
C PRO A 43 -5.63 68.27 3.98
N PRO A 44 -6.92 68.17 3.54
CA PRO A 44 -7.73 66.95 3.33
C PRO A 44 -8.57 66.96 2.01
N ALA A 45 -9.23 65.85 1.65
CA ALA A 45 -10.53 65.89 0.93
C ALA A 45 -11.35 64.58 1.12
N ARG A 46 -12.63 64.77 1.49
CA ARG A 46 -13.75 63.80 1.69
C ARG A 46 -14.36 63.36 0.33
N LEU A 47 -15.14 62.29 0.15
CA LEU A 47 -16.47 61.88 0.69
C LEU A 47 -16.77 60.43 0.18
N SER A 48 -17.08 59.45 1.03
CA SER A 48 -18.42 58.98 1.48
C SER A 48 -19.12 57.92 0.60
N VAL A 49 -19.45 56.76 1.17
CA VAL A 49 -20.70 55.99 0.90
C VAL A 49 -21.10 55.30 2.21
N GLY A 50 -22.40 55.34 2.51
CA GLY A 50 -22.98 55.03 3.80
C GLY A 50 -23.31 53.56 4.05
N THR A 51 -23.50 53.29 5.33
CA THR A 51 -23.91 52.06 6.00
C THR A 51 -25.43 51.88 6.01
N THR A 52 -25.88 50.62 5.92
CA THR A 52 -27.13 50.15 6.54
C THR A 52 -26.95 48.71 7.03
N GLY A 53 -27.29 48.45 8.30
CA GLY A 53 -27.41 47.10 8.85
C GLY A 53 -27.19 47.02 10.37
N SER A 54 -28.28 47.13 11.12
CA SER A 54 -28.36 47.01 12.58
C SER A 54 -28.21 45.56 13.08
N SER A 55 -27.52 45.35 14.22
CA SER A 55 -28.11 44.86 15.49
C SER A 55 -27.03 44.31 16.45
N THR A 56 -27.04 44.87 17.68
CA THR A 56 -26.75 44.24 19.00
C THR A 56 -25.61 43.20 19.07
N GLY A 57 -24.47 43.43 19.71
CA GLY A 57 -24.26 44.08 21.01
C GLY A 57 -23.84 43.03 22.05
N GLY A 58 -22.58 42.61 22.02
CA GLY A 58 -21.90 41.80 23.04
C GLY A 58 -20.40 42.01 22.92
N ALA A 59 -19.85 42.86 23.78
CA ALA A 59 -18.53 43.45 23.67
C ALA A 59 -17.39 42.47 24.03
N PHE A 60 -16.33 42.44 23.21
CA PHE A 60 -14.98 42.07 23.67
C PHE A 60 -14.20 43.38 23.91
N PRO A 61 -13.60 43.59 25.10
CA PRO A 61 -12.71 44.72 25.31
C PRO A 61 -11.33 44.43 24.70
N GLU A 62 -10.80 45.42 23.97
CA GLU A 62 -9.39 45.59 23.60
C GLU A 62 -8.66 44.41 22.92
N ALA A 63 -9.05 44.11 21.67
CA ALA A 63 -8.12 43.48 20.73
C ALA A 63 -7.42 44.58 19.90
N ALA A 64 -6.17 44.88 20.22
CA ALA A 64 -5.29 45.56 19.27
C ALA A 64 -5.21 44.68 18.01
N GLY A 65 -5.80 45.15 16.90
CA GLY A 65 -5.85 44.39 15.66
C GLY A 65 -4.45 43.98 15.21
N PHE A 66 -4.28 42.73 14.80
CA PHE A 66 -3.01 42.13 14.37
C PHE A 66 -2.31 42.89 13.24
N ILE A 67 -3.03 43.78 12.53
CA ILE A 67 -2.46 44.70 11.55
C ILE A 67 -3.12 46.08 11.73
N THR A 68 -2.38 47.04 12.28
CA THR A 68 -2.82 48.44 12.36
C THR A 68 -2.18 49.26 11.25
N ASN A 69 -3.00 49.92 10.41
CA ASN A 69 -2.62 50.74 9.25
C ASN A 69 -1.90 50.03 8.06
N PRO A 70 -2.43 48.95 7.48
CA PRO A 70 -1.91 48.44 6.21
C PRO A 70 -2.45 49.25 5.02
N ASN A 71 -1.54 49.70 4.13
CA ASN A 71 -1.87 50.12 2.77
C ASN A 71 -1.18 49.15 1.79
N ASN A 72 -1.92 48.65 0.79
CA ASN A 72 -1.43 47.73 -0.25
C ASN A 72 -0.85 46.37 0.24
N VAL A 73 -1.56 45.66 1.11
CA VAL A 73 -1.19 44.28 1.50
C VAL A 73 -1.99 43.27 0.67
N LEU A 74 -1.30 42.42 -0.08
CA LEU A 74 -1.86 41.23 -0.72
C LEU A 74 -1.40 39.99 0.03
N ILE A 75 -2.34 39.27 0.65
CA ILE A 75 -2.09 38.00 1.31
C ILE A 75 -2.57 36.89 0.38
N ARG A 76 -1.65 36.03 -0.08
CA ARG A 76 -1.96 34.78 -0.79
C ARG A 76 -1.37 33.62 0.00
N ASP A 77 -2.13 32.53 0.08
CA ASP A 77 -1.74 31.25 0.70
C ASP A 77 -1.35 31.30 2.18
N SER A 78 -2.01 32.15 2.98
CA SER A 78 -1.77 32.23 4.43
C SER A 78 -2.80 31.47 5.26
N SER A 79 -2.32 30.66 6.20
CA SER A 79 -3.11 30.00 7.24
C SER A 79 -2.95 30.76 8.56
N LEU A 80 -4.03 31.37 9.05
CA LEU A 80 -4.07 32.00 10.37
C LEU A 80 -4.68 30.99 11.35
N ILE A 81 -3.85 30.43 12.24
CA ILE A 81 -4.29 29.43 13.21
C ILE A 81 -4.36 30.10 14.58
N ASN A 82 -5.55 30.11 15.19
CA ASN A 82 -5.71 30.53 16.57
C ASN A 82 -5.12 29.45 17.49
N VAL A 83 -4.04 29.79 18.20
CA VAL A 83 -3.29 28.86 19.06
C VAL A 83 -4.15 28.37 20.24
N GLU A 84 -5.09 29.17 20.72
CA GLU A 84 -6.05 28.76 21.76
C GLU A 84 -7.10 27.77 21.22
N GLN A 85 -7.45 27.85 19.93
CA GLN A 85 -8.28 26.84 19.29
C GLN A 85 -7.53 25.53 19.03
N LEU A 86 -6.21 25.55 18.77
CA LEU A 86 -5.45 24.30 18.67
C LEU A 86 -5.49 23.50 19.98
N THR A 87 -5.42 24.17 21.12
CA THR A 87 -5.49 23.50 22.43
C THR A 87 -6.90 22.95 22.73
N GLN A 88 -7.97 23.63 22.28
CA GLN A 88 -9.34 23.12 22.39
C GLN A 88 -9.69 22.04 21.34
N ILE A 89 -9.14 22.12 20.12
CA ILE A 89 -9.29 21.09 19.08
C ILE A 89 -8.62 19.81 19.54
N ILE A 90 -7.44 19.87 20.17
CA ILE A 90 -6.76 18.69 20.75
C ILE A 90 -7.59 18.00 21.85
N GLN A 91 -8.50 18.71 22.52
CA GLN A 91 -9.38 18.16 23.56
C GLN A 91 -10.72 17.62 23.03
N SER A 92 -11.03 17.79 21.75
CA SER A 92 -12.29 17.30 21.19
C SER A 92 -12.23 15.79 20.91
N SER A 93 -13.28 15.07 21.31
CA SER A 93 -13.49 13.64 21.03
C SER A 93 -13.49 13.27 19.53
N ASN A 94 -13.49 14.26 18.63
CA ASN A 94 -13.48 14.05 17.18
C ASN A 94 -12.05 14.10 16.60
N THR A 95 -11.11 14.78 17.26
CA THR A 95 -9.72 14.90 16.78
C THR A 95 -8.98 13.57 16.81
N VAL A 96 -9.22 12.75 17.85
CA VAL A 96 -8.68 11.39 17.93
C VAL A 96 -9.11 10.53 16.74
N LEU A 97 -10.37 10.67 16.29
CA LEU A 97 -10.91 9.93 15.16
C LEU A 97 -10.25 10.38 13.86
N HIS A 98 -10.02 11.69 13.68
CA HIS A 98 -9.35 12.21 12.50
C HIS A 98 -7.88 11.77 12.41
N LEU A 99 -7.15 11.76 13.53
CA LEU A 99 -5.75 11.28 13.59
C LEU A 99 -5.65 9.79 13.22
N LEU A 100 -6.56 8.97 13.76
CA LEU A 100 -6.62 7.54 13.49
C LEU A 100 -7.11 7.24 12.07
N ASP A 101 -8.04 8.02 11.52
CA ASP A 101 -8.56 7.83 10.15
C ASP A 101 -7.46 7.94 9.10
N GLY A 102 -6.50 8.86 9.28
CA GLY A 102 -5.35 8.99 8.37
C GLY A 102 -4.33 7.84 8.44
N LYS A 103 -4.39 6.99 9.48
CA LYS A 103 -3.43 5.89 9.68
C LYS A 103 -4.09 4.50 9.60
N ARG A 104 -5.43 4.41 9.58
CA ARG A 104 -6.15 3.14 9.45
C ARG A 104 -6.13 2.59 8.02
N THR A 105 -6.55 1.34 7.88
CA THR A 105 -6.85 0.71 6.61
C THR A 105 -8.37 0.67 6.46
N ARG A 106 -8.92 1.47 5.55
CA ARG A 106 -10.33 1.40 5.18
C ARG A 106 -10.62 0.05 4.51
N GLY A 107 -11.83 -0.46 4.69
CA GLY A 107 -12.19 -1.75 4.10
C GLY A 107 -11.73 -2.96 4.89
N ALA A 108 -11.01 -2.80 5.99
CA ALA A 108 -10.62 -3.91 6.86
C ALA A 108 -11.67 -4.23 7.94
N GLU A 109 -12.68 -3.37 8.11
CA GLU A 109 -13.76 -3.50 9.09
C GLU A 109 -14.87 -4.49 8.65
N VAL A 110 -15.68 -4.95 9.61
CA VAL A 110 -16.74 -5.94 9.37
C VAL A 110 -17.85 -5.42 8.46
N ASP A 111 -18.16 -4.13 8.57
CA ASP A 111 -19.31 -3.40 8.00
C ASP A 111 -18.90 -2.40 6.91
N SER A 112 -17.67 -2.48 6.41
CA SER A 112 -17.22 -1.59 5.35
C SER A 112 -17.94 -1.85 4.03
N SER A 113 -18.37 -0.78 3.36
CA SER A 113 -18.93 -0.82 2.01
C SER A 113 -17.97 -1.37 0.95
N GLU A 114 -16.66 -1.31 1.20
CA GLU A 114 -15.67 -1.93 0.32
C GLU A 114 -15.78 -3.46 0.29
N ARG A 115 -16.44 -4.01 1.32
CA ARG A 115 -16.72 -5.43 1.48
C ARG A 115 -18.20 -5.74 1.29
N ASP A 116 -18.99 -4.85 0.69
CA ASP A 116 -20.42 -5.08 0.47
C ASP A 116 -20.66 -6.38 -0.32
N ASP A 117 -21.72 -7.09 0.08
CA ASP A 117 -21.87 -8.55 -0.05
C ASP A 117 -20.62 -9.35 0.39
N PRO A 118 -20.22 -9.27 1.68
CA PRO A 118 -19.02 -9.94 2.16
C PRO A 118 -19.20 -11.47 2.10
N PRO A 119 -18.10 -12.24 2.02
CA PRO A 119 -18.19 -13.69 2.10
C PRO A 119 -18.78 -14.06 3.47
N ARG A 120 -19.96 -14.66 3.50
CA ARG A 120 -20.62 -15.19 4.72
C ARG A 120 -20.74 -16.69 4.63
N CYS A 121 -20.81 -17.37 5.77
CA CYS A 121 -21.28 -18.75 5.79
C CYS A 121 -22.67 -18.79 5.17
N HIS A 122 -22.84 -19.63 4.15
CA HIS A 122 -24.15 -19.91 3.59
C HIS A 122 -25.04 -20.48 4.71
N PRO A 123 -26.36 -20.21 4.73
CA PRO A 123 -27.27 -20.83 5.67
C PRO A 123 -27.02 -22.33 5.82
N ASP A 124 -27.00 -22.78 7.06
CA ASP A 124 -26.83 -24.18 7.44
C ASP A 124 -25.51 -24.85 7.06
N THR A 125 -24.47 -24.05 6.80
CA THR A 125 -23.10 -24.52 6.56
C THR A 125 -22.15 -24.13 7.70
N ARG A 126 -21.04 -24.87 7.82
CA ARG A 126 -19.96 -24.67 8.80
C ARG A 126 -20.48 -24.59 10.23
N ARG A 127 -21.51 -25.37 10.55
CA ARG A 127 -22.22 -25.30 11.83
C ARG A 127 -21.32 -25.78 12.97
N GLU A 128 -20.57 -26.86 12.75
CA GLU A 128 -19.73 -27.45 13.80
C GLU A 128 -18.61 -26.49 14.21
N VAL A 129 -17.87 -25.96 13.24
CA VAL A 129 -16.78 -25.00 13.52
C VAL A 129 -17.30 -23.70 14.13
N ARG A 130 -18.45 -23.17 13.66
CA ARG A 130 -19.07 -21.99 14.26
C ARG A 130 -19.50 -22.24 15.70
N GLN A 131 -20.05 -23.40 15.99
CA GLN A 131 -20.45 -23.77 17.36
C GLN A 131 -19.23 -23.89 18.27
N LYS A 132 -18.12 -24.48 17.81
CA LYS A 132 -16.86 -24.52 18.57
C LYS A 132 -16.34 -23.12 18.89
N ILE A 133 -16.29 -22.23 17.89
CA ILE A 133 -15.84 -20.83 18.08
C ILE A 133 -16.76 -20.09 19.06
N THR A 134 -18.08 -20.27 18.94
CA THR A 134 -19.06 -19.69 19.86
C THR A 134 -18.87 -20.20 21.28
N THR A 135 -18.67 -21.51 21.45
CA THR A 135 -18.39 -22.12 22.75
C THR A 135 -17.10 -21.56 23.36
N TRP A 136 -16.04 -21.43 22.56
CA TRP A 136 -14.77 -20.86 23.01
C TRP A 136 -14.91 -19.40 23.47
N ARG A 137 -15.53 -18.53 22.66
CA ARG A 137 -15.64 -17.09 22.98
C ARG A 137 -16.53 -16.82 24.19
N SER A 138 -17.57 -17.62 24.38
CA SER A 138 -18.53 -17.47 25.48
C SER A 138 -18.11 -18.18 26.77
N ASN A 139 -17.03 -18.97 26.77
CA ASN A 139 -16.57 -19.69 27.96
C ASN A 139 -15.83 -18.75 28.93
N PRO A 140 -16.35 -18.50 30.15
CA PRO A 140 -15.67 -17.71 31.17
C PRO A 140 -14.43 -18.41 31.74
N GLU A 141 -14.39 -19.75 31.67
CA GLU A 141 -13.31 -20.60 32.17
C GLU A 141 -12.34 -21.02 31.05
N ARG A 142 -12.33 -20.31 29.91
CA ARG A 142 -11.44 -20.62 28.78
C ARG A 142 -9.98 -20.64 29.24
N ASP A 143 -9.27 -21.68 28.82
CA ASP A 143 -7.84 -21.85 29.09
C ASP A 143 -6.97 -20.97 28.18
N ARG A 144 -7.48 -20.62 27.00
CA ARG A 144 -6.74 -19.89 25.97
C ARG A 144 -7.49 -18.66 25.45
N SER A 145 -6.77 -17.56 25.32
CA SER A 145 -7.29 -16.26 24.83
C SER A 145 -7.04 -16.04 23.33
N MET A 146 -6.54 -17.05 22.62
CA MET A 146 -6.40 -17.02 21.17
C MET A 146 -6.94 -18.31 20.54
N LEU A 147 -7.67 -18.16 19.43
CA LEU A 147 -8.07 -19.23 18.53
C LEU A 147 -7.45 -18.96 17.17
N TRP A 148 -6.81 -19.99 16.59
CA TRP A 148 -6.23 -19.92 15.25
C TRP A 148 -6.93 -20.90 14.32
N LEU A 149 -7.67 -20.36 13.35
CA LEU A 149 -8.36 -21.10 12.30
C LEU A 149 -7.44 -21.25 11.08
N LEU A 150 -6.95 -22.46 10.85
CA LEU A 150 -6.06 -22.81 9.75
C LEU A 150 -6.83 -23.49 8.62
N GLY A 151 -6.35 -23.35 7.40
CA GLY A 151 -6.90 -24.12 6.27
C GLY A 151 -6.43 -23.59 4.93
N PRO A 152 -6.49 -24.41 3.85
CA PRO A 152 -6.02 -24.01 2.54
C PRO A 152 -6.87 -22.90 1.92
N ALA A 153 -6.44 -22.39 0.77
CA ALA A 153 -7.14 -21.34 0.04
C ALA A 153 -8.56 -21.80 -0.34
N GLY A 154 -9.56 -20.94 -0.16
CA GLY A 154 -10.91 -21.19 -0.69
C GLY A 154 -11.81 -22.17 0.08
N VAL A 155 -11.43 -22.62 1.28
CA VAL A 155 -12.29 -23.49 2.14
C VAL A 155 -13.33 -22.72 2.96
N GLY A 156 -13.34 -21.38 2.90
CA GLY A 156 -14.34 -20.56 3.60
C GLY A 156 -13.92 -19.98 4.95
N LYS A 157 -12.61 -19.85 5.22
CA LYS A 157 -12.11 -19.18 6.46
C LYS A 157 -12.67 -17.76 6.61
N SER A 158 -12.54 -16.93 5.58
CA SER A 158 -13.07 -15.56 5.59
C SER A 158 -14.59 -15.50 5.75
N ALA A 159 -15.31 -16.52 5.24
CA ALA A 159 -16.75 -16.64 5.43
C ALA A 159 -17.13 -16.92 6.90
N ILE A 160 -16.38 -17.81 7.56
CA ILE A 160 -16.52 -18.07 8.99
C ILE A 160 -16.15 -16.83 9.79
N ALA A 161 -15.02 -16.19 9.50
CA ALA A 161 -14.58 -14.98 10.18
C ALA A 161 -15.60 -13.84 10.09
N GLN A 162 -16.18 -13.61 8.90
CA GLN A 162 -17.24 -12.62 8.72
C GLN A 162 -18.49 -12.97 9.52
N THR A 163 -18.98 -14.20 9.44
CA THR A 163 -20.19 -14.62 10.17
C THR A 163 -20.00 -14.51 11.69
N ILE A 164 -18.85 -14.94 12.20
CA ILE A 164 -18.52 -14.77 13.64
C ILE A 164 -18.41 -13.28 14.00
N ALA A 165 -17.83 -12.44 13.14
CA ALA A 165 -17.76 -11.00 13.40
C ALA A 165 -19.16 -10.35 13.47
N GLU A 166 -20.07 -10.72 12.57
CA GLU A 166 -21.46 -10.25 12.57
C GLU A 166 -22.23 -10.73 13.81
N GLU A 167 -22.02 -11.98 14.24
CA GLU A 167 -22.57 -12.51 15.49
C GLU A 167 -22.05 -11.75 16.72
N CYS A 168 -20.74 -11.50 16.79
CA CYS A 168 -20.12 -10.72 17.86
C CYS A 168 -20.59 -9.25 17.85
N ALA A 169 -20.85 -8.67 16.67
CA ALA A 169 -21.39 -7.32 16.58
C ALA A 169 -22.82 -7.27 17.12
N ALA A 170 -23.64 -8.29 16.81
CA ALA A 170 -25.02 -8.38 17.25
C ALA A 170 -25.17 -8.53 18.78
N ASP A 171 -24.24 -9.24 19.43
CA ASP A 171 -24.25 -9.41 20.89
C ASP A 171 -23.36 -8.42 21.66
N GLY A 172 -22.71 -7.48 20.95
CA GLY A 172 -21.87 -6.44 21.54
C GLY A 172 -20.51 -6.91 22.05
N SER A 173 -20.08 -8.14 21.72
CA SER A 173 -18.76 -8.68 22.08
C SER A 173 -17.68 -8.44 21.02
N LEU A 174 -18.01 -7.84 19.87
CA LEU A 174 -17.00 -7.49 18.88
C LEU A 174 -16.14 -6.33 19.37
N GLY A 175 -14.82 -6.51 19.41
CA GLY A 175 -13.88 -5.41 19.68
C GLY A 175 -13.39 -4.74 18.41
N ALA A 176 -12.89 -5.53 17.45
CA ALA A 176 -12.45 -5.04 16.15
C ALA A 176 -12.27 -6.19 15.15
N THR A 177 -12.27 -5.86 13.86
CA THR A 177 -11.84 -6.78 12.81
C THR A 177 -10.74 -6.18 11.95
N PHE A 178 -9.91 -7.05 11.39
CA PHE A 178 -9.03 -6.70 10.28
C PHE A 178 -9.07 -7.82 9.23
N PHE A 179 -9.77 -7.58 8.13
CA PHE A 179 -9.82 -8.48 6.99
C PHE A 179 -8.71 -8.13 5.99
N PHE A 180 -7.61 -8.89 6.05
CA PHE A 180 -6.50 -8.74 5.13
C PHE A 180 -6.92 -9.11 3.70
N SER A 181 -6.32 -8.43 2.73
CA SER A 181 -6.48 -8.74 1.32
C SER A 181 -5.31 -8.21 0.53
N ARG A 182 -4.48 -9.10 -0.01
CA ARG A 182 -3.31 -8.68 -0.79
C ARG A 182 -3.70 -8.03 -2.10
N LEU A 183 -4.79 -8.47 -2.72
CA LEU A 183 -5.25 -7.95 -4.02
C LEU A 183 -6.03 -6.64 -3.89
N ASN A 184 -6.53 -6.30 -2.69
CA ASN A 184 -7.35 -5.11 -2.45
C ASN A 184 -6.70 -4.18 -1.41
N ASN A 185 -5.37 -4.00 -1.46
CA ASN A 185 -4.59 -3.07 -0.61
C ASN A 185 -4.76 -3.18 0.93
N ARG A 186 -5.13 -4.34 1.46
CA ARG A 186 -5.33 -4.55 2.90
C ARG A 186 -4.24 -5.47 3.45
N ASN A 187 -2.98 -5.15 3.18
CA ASN A 187 -1.83 -6.03 3.49
C ASN A 187 -0.71 -5.34 4.30
N ASN A 188 -0.93 -4.14 4.84
CA ASN A 188 0.09 -3.42 5.61
C ASN A 188 -0.06 -3.66 7.12
N ILE A 189 0.89 -4.39 7.71
CA ILE A 189 0.91 -4.70 9.15
C ILE A 189 0.90 -3.45 10.04
N HIS A 190 1.56 -2.37 9.63
CA HIS A 190 1.72 -1.16 10.44
C HIS A 190 0.41 -0.39 10.59
N ARG A 191 -0.59 -0.68 9.75
CA ARG A 191 -1.92 -0.08 9.85
C ARG A 191 -2.90 -0.93 10.67
N VAL A 192 -2.53 -2.16 11.06
CA VAL A 192 -3.42 -3.06 11.80
C VAL A 192 -3.77 -2.47 13.17
N ILE A 193 -2.77 -2.04 13.94
CA ILE A 193 -3.00 -1.48 15.28
C ILE A 193 -3.82 -0.18 15.22
N PRO A 194 -3.48 0.84 14.39
CA PRO A 194 -4.33 2.02 14.25
C PRO A 194 -5.78 1.71 13.86
N THR A 195 -6.00 0.69 13.02
CA THR A 195 -7.33 0.26 12.59
C THR A 195 -8.13 -0.40 13.72
N ILE A 196 -7.48 -1.24 14.54
CA ILE A 196 -8.09 -1.82 15.74
C ILE A 196 -8.43 -0.73 16.76
N VAL A 197 -7.49 0.18 17.02
CA VAL A 197 -7.67 1.30 17.96
C VAL A 197 -8.83 2.20 17.51
N TYR A 198 -8.92 2.51 16.22
CA TYR A 198 -10.05 3.27 15.67
C TYR A 198 -11.40 2.63 15.99
N GLN A 199 -11.56 1.33 15.71
CA GLN A 199 -12.81 0.59 15.97
C GLN A 199 -13.15 0.59 17.47
N LEU A 200 -12.16 0.33 18.33
CA LEU A 200 -12.36 0.35 19.79
C LEU A 200 -12.73 1.74 20.32
N VAL A 201 -12.13 2.81 19.77
CA VAL A 201 -12.47 4.20 20.12
C VAL A 201 -13.90 4.55 19.72
N VAL A 202 -14.36 4.06 18.57
CA VAL A 202 -15.74 4.28 18.11
C VAL A 202 -16.75 3.59 19.02
N GLN A 203 -16.44 2.37 19.47
CA GLN A 203 -17.39 1.52 20.21
C GLN A 203 -17.34 1.70 21.74
N HIS A 204 -16.20 2.09 22.33
CA HIS A 204 -16.02 2.11 23.79
C HIS A 204 -15.66 3.51 24.31
N PRO A 205 -16.61 4.25 24.93
CA PRO A 205 -16.39 5.61 25.40
C PRO A 205 -15.26 5.76 26.44
N GLY A 206 -15.14 4.80 27.36
CA GLY A 206 -14.07 4.79 28.36
C GLY A 206 -12.68 4.66 27.72
N TYR A 207 -12.55 3.77 26.74
CA TYR A 207 -11.33 3.60 25.96
C TYR A 207 -11.02 4.84 25.12
N LYS A 208 -12.03 5.40 24.45
CA LYS A 208 -11.94 6.66 23.70
C LYS A 208 -11.34 7.79 24.51
N GLN A 209 -11.78 7.98 25.75
CA GLN A 209 -11.25 9.03 26.62
C GLN A 209 -9.75 8.86 26.87
N LEU A 210 -9.30 7.63 27.14
CA LEU A 210 -7.89 7.31 27.38
C LEU A 210 -7.04 7.55 26.12
N ILE A 211 -7.47 7.05 24.96
CA ILE A 211 -6.74 7.24 23.71
C ILE A 211 -6.69 8.72 23.32
N THR A 212 -7.76 9.47 23.54
CA THR A 212 -7.78 10.92 23.29
C THR A 212 -6.70 11.63 24.11
N GLN A 213 -6.58 11.30 25.40
CA GLN A 213 -5.54 11.88 26.27
C GLN A 213 -4.13 11.46 25.85
N LEU A 214 -3.93 10.19 25.50
CA LEU A 214 -2.63 9.68 25.06
C LEU A 214 -2.16 10.32 23.77
N LEU A 215 -3.02 10.41 22.75
CA LEU A 215 -2.67 11.01 21.47
C LEU A 215 -2.59 12.54 21.52
N ALA A 216 -3.33 13.19 22.42
CA ALA A 216 -3.13 14.61 22.70
C ALA A 216 -1.75 14.90 23.30
N ALA A 217 -1.26 14.02 24.19
CA ALA A 217 0.04 14.17 24.81
C ALA A 217 1.21 13.76 23.89
N ASN A 218 1.01 12.74 23.05
CA ASN A 218 2.04 12.22 22.15
C ASN A 218 1.44 11.77 20.79
N PRO A 219 1.22 12.70 19.84
CA PRO A 219 0.70 12.35 18.51
C PRO A 219 1.62 11.40 17.73
N SER A 220 2.94 11.46 17.97
CA SER A 220 3.94 10.62 17.29
C SER A 220 3.80 9.12 17.59
N LEU A 221 2.94 8.75 18.55
CA LEU A 221 2.68 7.37 18.93
C LEU A 221 2.18 6.52 17.74
N LEU A 222 1.41 7.11 16.83
CA LEU A 222 0.91 6.44 15.62
C LEU A 222 1.99 6.15 14.57
N GLU A 223 3.21 6.65 14.77
CA GLU A 223 4.36 6.45 13.87
C GLU A 223 5.45 5.58 14.52
N LYS A 224 5.24 5.15 15.77
CA LYS A 224 6.16 4.25 16.46
C LYS A 224 6.10 2.84 15.87
N ASN A 225 7.09 2.03 16.22
CA ASN A 225 7.12 0.62 15.84
C ASN A 225 5.91 -0.18 16.38
N LEU A 226 5.68 -1.34 15.77
CA LEU A 226 4.52 -2.20 16.02
C LEU A 226 4.38 -2.57 17.51
N HIS A 227 5.49 -2.96 18.16
CA HIS A 227 5.51 -3.30 19.59
C HIS A 227 5.07 -2.13 20.48
N THR A 228 5.58 -0.92 20.24
CA THR A 228 5.25 0.28 21.03
C THR A 228 3.79 0.65 20.86
N GLN A 229 3.28 0.64 19.63
CA GLN A 229 1.86 0.87 19.37
C GLN A 229 0.98 -0.17 20.06
N PHE A 230 1.34 -1.45 19.99
CA PHE A 230 0.56 -2.53 20.60
C PHE A 230 0.46 -2.34 22.10
N LYS A 231 1.60 -2.09 22.75
CA LYS A 231 1.66 -1.87 24.19
C LYS A 231 0.89 -0.62 24.62
N GLU A 232 1.19 0.54 24.03
CA GLU A 232 0.70 1.82 24.55
C GLU A 232 -0.71 2.18 24.06
N LEU A 233 -1.15 1.68 22.91
CA LEU A 233 -2.49 1.94 22.40
C LEU A 233 -3.47 0.83 22.76
N ILE A 234 -3.06 -0.43 22.90
CA ILE A 234 -3.98 -1.53 23.24
C ILE A 234 -3.81 -1.92 24.71
N ILE A 235 -2.61 -2.35 25.10
CA ILE A 235 -2.44 -3.03 26.40
C ILE A 235 -2.62 -2.09 27.59
N GLU A 236 -1.87 -0.98 27.64
CA GLU A 236 -1.90 -0.06 28.79
C GLU A 236 -3.28 0.60 29.00
N PRO A 237 -4.01 1.05 27.96
CA PRO A 237 -5.34 1.61 28.15
C PRO A 237 -6.34 0.60 28.74
N PHE A 238 -6.31 -0.67 28.30
CA PHE A 238 -7.18 -1.70 28.87
C PHE A 238 -6.81 -2.07 30.31
N LYS A 239 -5.53 -2.05 30.70
CA LYS A 239 -5.15 -2.19 32.11
C LYS A 239 -5.76 -1.08 32.97
N VAL A 240 -5.75 0.16 32.48
CA VAL A 240 -6.39 1.29 33.17
C VAL A 240 -7.90 1.08 33.27
N LEU A 241 -8.56 0.61 32.21
CA LEU A 241 -9.99 0.30 32.25
C LEU A 241 -10.31 -0.81 33.25
N MET A 242 -9.53 -1.88 33.29
CA MET A 242 -9.71 -2.97 34.25
C MET A 242 -9.56 -2.52 35.71
N MET A 243 -8.68 -1.55 35.99
CA MET A 243 -8.56 -0.97 37.33
C MET A 243 -9.78 -0.11 37.70
N ARG A 244 -10.45 0.51 36.72
CA ARG A 244 -11.65 1.34 36.93
C ARG A 244 -12.92 0.49 37.01
N ASP A 245 -12.99 -0.55 36.19
CA ASP A 245 -14.11 -1.49 36.11
C ASP A 245 -13.58 -2.93 35.93
N PRO A 246 -13.45 -3.68 37.03
CA PRO A 246 -13.03 -5.07 36.97
C PRO A 246 -14.01 -6.00 36.23
N LEU A 247 -15.29 -5.61 36.03
CA LEU A 247 -16.28 -6.46 35.36
C LEU A 247 -16.07 -6.52 33.84
N ILE A 248 -15.25 -5.64 33.27
CA ILE A 248 -14.92 -5.63 31.84
C ILE A 248 -14.31 -6.96 31.37
N VAL A 249 -13.64 -7.70 32.26
CA VAL A 249 -13.04 -9.02 31.93
C VAL A 249 -14.07 -10.15 31.80
N GLN A 250 -15.27 -9.96 32.37
CA GLN A 250 -16.36 -10.95 32.29
C GLN A 250 -17.06 -10.92 30.92
N HIS A 251 -16.83 -9.86 30.14
CA HIS A 251 -17.41 -9.65 28.81
C HIS A 251 -16.26 -9.50 27.80
N PRO A 252 -15.66 -10.61 27.34
CA PRO A 252 -14.51 -10.53 26.45
C PRO A 252 -14.87 -9.85 25.13
N LEU A 253 -13.95 -9.03 24.63
CA LEU A 253 -14.02 -8.44 23.31
C LEU A 253 -13.21 -9.26 22.32
N VAL A 254 -13.84 -9.67 21.22
CA VAL A 254 -13.21 -10.49 20.18
C VAL A 254 -12.54 -9.58 19.15
N ILE A 255 -11.24 -9.77 18.96
CA ILE A 255 -10.48 -9.18 17.85
C ILE A 255 -10.27 -10.25 16.78
N ILE A 256 -10.78 -10.01 15.57
CA ILE A 256 -10.72 -10.98 14.46
C ILE A 256 -9.74 -10.50 13.40
N LEU A 257 -8.74 -11.32 13.10
CA LEU A 257 -7.73 -11.08 12.06
C LEU A 257 -7.89 -12.15 10.98
N ASP A 258 -8.48 -11.81 9.85
CA ASP A 258 -8.70 -12.75 8.76
C ASP A 258 -7.68 -12.57 7.62
N GLY A 259 -7.01 -13.64 7.22
CA GLY A 259 -6.07 -13.62 6.09
C GLY A 259 -4.68 -13.11 6.47
N LEU A 260 -4.15 -13.42 7.66
CA LEU A 260 -2.82 -12.93 8.08
C LEU A 260 -1.70 -13.27 7.08
N ASP A 261 -1.80 -14.41 6.38
CA ASP A 261 -0.87 -14.79 5.30
C ASP A 261 -0.87 -13.83 4.10
N GLU A 262 -1.95 -13.06 3.92
CA GLU A 262 -2.06 -12.05 2.88
C GLU A 262 -1.32 -10.74 3.21
N CYS A 263 -0.93 -10.54 4.46
CA CYS A 263 -0.11 -9.42 4.91
C CYS A 263 1.28 -9.42 4.25
N ASN A 264 1.84 -8.23 4.02
CA ASN A 264 3.19 -8.09 3.49
C ASN A 264 4.23 -8.43 4.57
N GLY A 265 5.27 -9.18 4.16
CA GLY A 265 6.41 -9.50 5.00
C GLY A 265 6.16 -10.68 5.95
N ARG A 266 6.73 -11.85 5.61
CA ARG A 266 6.64 -13.07 6.44
C ARG A 266 7.13 -12.86 7.87
N MET A 267 8.22 -12.11 8.05
CA MET A 267 8.75 -11.81 9.39
C MET A 267 7.79 -10.93 10.21
N ALA A 268 7.15 -9.96 9.57
CA ALA A 268 6.18 -9.10 10.26
C ALA A 268 4.92 -9.86 10.69
N GLN A 269 4.47 -10.83 9.88
CA GLN A 269 3.39 -11.74 10.28
C GLN A 269 3.75 -12.55 11.53
N CYS A 270 4.96 -13.14 11.56
CA CYS A 270 5.46 -13.85 12.73
C CYS A 270 5.59 -12.94 13.96
N GLU A 271 6.19 -11.75 13.78
CA GLU A 271 6.36 -10.75 14.83
C GLU A 271 5.02 -10.37 15.46
N PHE A 272 3.99 -10.14 14.66
CA PHE A 272 2.69 -9.75 15.18
C PHE A 272 2.03 -10.86 16.01
N ILE A 273 2.11 -12.11 15.57
CA ILE A 273 1.65 -13.26 16.37
C ILE A 273 2.47 -13.39 17.66
N HIS A 274 3.77 -13.13 17.60
CA HIS A 274 4.60 -13.13 18.79
C HIS A 274 4.16 -12.06 19.79
N LEU A 275 3.87 -10.85 19.34
CA LEU A 275 3.37 -9.76 20.20
C LEU A 275 2.05 -10.15 20.89
N ILE A 276 1.11 -10.74 20.16
CA ILE A 276 -0.18 -11.19 20.72
C ILE A 276 0.05 -12.30 21.77
N SER A 277 0.87 -13.30 21.42
CA SER A 277 1.12 -14.46 22.28
C SER A 277 1.90 -14.10 23.55
N GLU A 278 2.91 -13.23 23.42
CA GLU A 278 3.66 -12.71 24.56
C GLU A 278 2.73 -11.97 25.53
N HIS A 279 1.84 -11.12 24.99
CA HIS A 279 0.88 -10.41 25.82
C HIS A 279 -0.08 -11.36 26.56
N ILE A 280 -0.67 -12.34 25.86
CA ILE A 280 -1.56 -13.34 26.45
C ILE A 280 -0.86 -14.10 27.59
N ARG A 281 0.41 -14.46 27.41
CA ARG A 281 1.21 -15.16 28.42
C ARG A 281 1.48 -14.29 29.65
N LEU A 282 1.80 -13.01 29.45
CA LEU A 282 2.16 -12.09 30.52
C LEU A 282 0.96 -11.52 31.28
N THR A 283 -0.23 -11.51 30.67
CA THR A 283 -1.42 -10.85 31.21
C THR A 283 -2.56 -11.84 31.37
N LYS A 284 -2.70 -12.39 32.58
CA LYS A 284 -3.87 -13.21 32.92
C LYS A 284 -5.11 -12.33 33.06
N SER A 285 -6.27 -12.87 32.66
CA SER A 285 -7.58 -12.23 32.81
C SER A 285 -7.70 -10.88 32.08
N PHE A 286 -7.30 -10.83 30.80
CA PHE A 286 -7.45 -9.65 29.94
C PHE A 286 -8.76 -9.71 29.13
N PRO A 287 -9.44 -8.57 28.88
CA PRO A 287 -10.74 -8.58 28.20
C PRO A 287 -10.63 -8.88 26.69
N LEU A 288 -9.48 -8.66 26.06
CA LEU A 288 -9.33 -8.95 24.62
C LEU A 288 -8.98 -10.42 24.37
N ILE A 289 -9.72 -11.06 23.47
CA ILE A 289 -9.39 -12.37 22.91
C ILE A 289 -9.24 -12.29 21.40
N TRP A 290 -8.42 -13.17 20.83
CA TRP A 290 -7.95 -13.06 19.45
C TRP A 290 -8.39 -14.26 18.63
N MET A 291 -9.04 -14.01 17.48
CA MET A 291 -9.29 -15.02 16.46
C MET A 291 -8.44 -14.71 15.24
N VAL A 292 -7.52 -15.60 14.89
CA VAL A 292 -6.64 -15.44 13.73
C VAL A 292 -7.00 -16.47 12.68
N CYS A 293 -7.21 -16.06 11.44
CA CYS A 293 -7.40 -16.96 10.31
C CYS A 293 -6.25 -16.82 9.33
N SER A 294 -5.66 -17.95 8.92
CA SER A 294 -4.60 -17.93 7.90
C SER A 294 -4.49 -19.22 7.11
N ARG A 295 -3.84 -19.17 5.96
CA ARG A 295 -3.29 -20.36 5.32
C ARG A 295 -2.15 -20.92 6.17
N PRO A 296 -1.91 -22.24 6.11
CA PRO A 296 -0.87 -22.86 6.91
C PRO A 296 0.49 -22.75 6.18
N GLU A 297 0.92 -21.51 5.89
CA GLU A 297 2.23 -21.22 5.27
C GLU A 297 3.36 -21.63 6.21
N TRP A 298 4.50 -22.03 5.65
CA TRP A 298 5.58 -22.68 6.43
C TRP A 298 6.07 -21.82 7.61
N HIS A 299 6.20 -20.50 7.44
CA HIS A 299 6.69 -19.62 8.51
C HIS A 299 5.67 -19.46 9.64
N LEU A 300 4.37 -19.47 9.33
CA LEU A 300 3.31 -19.46 10.36
C LEU A 300 3.19 -20.83 11.05
N LYS A 301 3.35 -21.94 10.32
CA LYS A 301 3.47 -23.28 10.92
C LYS A 301 4.67 -23.36 11.86
N SER A 302 5.81 -22.78 11.48
CA SER A 302 7.00 -22.73 12.33
C SER A 302 6.74 -22.01 13.64
N VAL A 303 6.03 -20.87 13.62
CA VAL A 303 5.64 -20.14 14.83
C VAL A 303 4.77 -21.01 15.76
N LEU A 304 3.83 -21.78 15.21
CA LEU A 304 3.01 -22.71 16.00
C LEU A 304 3.78 -23.91 16.55
N ALA A 305 4.90 -24.28 15.93
CA ALA A 305 5.72 -25.42 16.33
C ALA A 305 6.94 -25.03 17.18
N ASP A 306 7.18 -23.72 17.37
CA ASP A 306 8.33 -23.20 18.08
C ASP A 306 8.23 -23.52 19.59
N ALA A 307 9.22 -24.26 20.09
CA ALA A 307 9.29 -24.64 21.50
C ALA A 307 9.78 -23.49 22.39
N ASP A 308 10.64 -22.61 21.86
CA ASP A 308 11.14 -21.43 22.56
C ASP A 308 10.08 -20.33 22.58
N PHE A 309 9.18 -20.34 21.60
CA PHE A 309 8.06 -19.41 21.48
C PHE A 309 6.71 -20.14 21.39
N TYR A 310 6.31 -20.76 22.50
CA TYR A 310 5.04 -21.49 22.58
C TYR A 310 3.83 -20.56 22.43
N VAL A 311 3.15 -20.66 21.29
CA VAL A 311 1.88 -19.99 21.01
C VAL A 311 0.74 -20.80 21.62
N ASP A 312 0.25 -20.36 22.79
CA ASP A 312 -0.87 -20.99 23.48
C ASP A 312 -2.21 -20.55 22.85
N CYS A 313 -2.72 -21.35 21.92
CA CYS A 313 -3.96 -21.08 21.20
C CYS A 313 -4.79 -22.35 20.97
N VAL A 314 -6.11 -22.19 20.87
CA VAL A 314 -7.00 -23.22 20.32
C VAL A 314 -6.71 -23.32 18.83
N ARG A 315 -6.44 -24.53 18.33
CA ARG A 315 -6.15 -24.77 16.92
C ARG A 315 -7.33 -25.48 16.28
N GLU A 316 -7.93 -24.85 15.28
CA GLU A 316 -8.97 -25.48 14.46
C GLU A 316 -8.47 -25.48 13.01
N GLU A 317 -8.37 -26.66 12.39
CA GLU A 317 -7.91 -26.81 11.01
C GLU A 317 -9.06 -27.26 10.12
N LEU A 318 -9.32 -26.48 9.07
CA LEU A 318 -10.29 -26.81 8.03
C LEU A 318 -9.60 -27.62 6.94
N SER A 319 -10.07 -28.85 6.76
CA SER A 319 -9.70 -29.68 5.62
C SER A 319 -10.66 -29.47 4.45
N VAL A 320 -10.17 -29.75 3.24
CA VAL A 320 -10.96 -29.78 2.00
C VAL A 320 -11.84 -31.04 2.01
N ASP A 321 -11.27 -32.18 2.40
CA ASP A 321 -11.93 -33.49 2.33
C ASP A 321 -12.80 -33.85 3.54
N ASP A 322 -13.18 -32.86 4.35
CA ASP A 322 -14.07 -33.08 5.48
C ASP A 322 -15.52 -33.36 5.03
N SER A 323 -16.17 -34.30 5.71
CA SER A 323 -17.54 -34.73 5.36
C SER A 323 -18.56 -33.61 5.53
N GLU A 324 -18.41 -32.75 6.54
CA GLU A 324 -19.24 -31.54 6.71
C GLU A 324 -19.04 -30.61 5.52
N ALA A 325 -17.78 -30.33 5.16
CA ALA A 325 -17.44 -29.44 4.05
C ALA A 325 -18.02 -29.90 2.71
N GLN A 326 -17.96 -31.20 2.40
CA GLN A 326 -18.53 -31.75 1.16
C GLN A 326 -20.06 -31.59 1.12
N GLN A 327 -20.73 -31.90 2.22
CA GLN A 327 -22.18 -31.76 2.33
C GLN A 327 -22.61 -30.30 2.26
N ASP A 328 -21.84 -29.39 2.84
CA ASP A 328 -22.10 -27.96 2.81
C ASP A 328 -21.91 -27.35 1.41
N VAL A 329 -20.86 -27.76 0.69
CA VAL A 329 -20.67 -27.35 -0.70
C VAL A 329 -21.82 -27.83 -1.58
N TYR A 330 -22.32 -29.05 -1.36
CA TYR A 330 -23.49 -29.53 -2.08
C TYR A 330 -24.73 -28.68 -1.80
N ARG A 331 -25.02 -28.33 -0.53
CA ARG A 331 -26.12 -27.42 -0.18
C ARG A 331 -25.96 -26.05 -0.85
N TYR A 332 -24.76 -25.48 -0.77
CA TYR A 332 -24.42 -24.21 -1.40
C TYR A 332 -24.65 -24.22 -2.92
N LEU A 333 -24.25 -25.31 -3.59
CA LEU A 333 -24.51 -25.49 -5.03
C LEU A 333 -26.00 -25.59 -5.33
N GLN A 334 -26.76 -26.38 -4.57
CA GLN A 334 -28.21 -26.52 -4.77
C GLN A 334 -28.92 -25.16 -4.71
N ASP A 335 -28.63 -24.36 -3.70
CA ASP A 335 -29.27 -23.06 -3.54
C ASP A 335 -28.76 -22.03 -4.55
N GLY A 336 -27.47 -22.06 -4.90
CA GLY A 336 -26.90 -21.26 -5.98
C GLY A 336 -27.57 -21.53 -7.33
N PHE A 337 -27.75 -22.81 -7.71
CA PHE A 337 -28.41 -23.18 -8.95
C PHE A 337 -29.90 -22.80 -8.97
N LYS A 338 -30.61 -22.90 -7.83
CA LYS A 338 -31.97 -22.36 -7.70
C LYS A 338 -31.98 -20.85 -7.94
N GLY A 339 -30.98 -20.13 -7.46
CA GLY A 339 -30.78 -18.71 -7.72
C GLY A 339 -30.64 -18.41 -9.22
N ILE A 340 -29.75 -19.13 -9.91
CA ILE A 340 -29.57 -19.00 -11.36
C ILE A 340 -30.88 -19.29 -12.10
N ARG A 341 -31.62 -20.35 -11.73
CA ARG A 341 -32.92 -20.67 -12.34
C ARG A 341 -33.93 -19.51 -12.21
N LYS A 342 -33.96 -18.83 -11.07
CA LYS A 342 -34.81 -17.65 -10.86
C LYS A 342 -34.39 -16.46 -11.72
N THR A 343 -33.11 -16.30 -12.02
CA THR A 343 -32.61 -15.24 -12.90
C THR A 343 -32.95 -15.50 -14.37
N PHE A 344 -32.88 -16.77 -14.82
CA PHE A 344 -33.11 -17.15 -16.22
C PHE A 344 -34.39 -17.98 -16.45
N LEU A 345 -35.50 -17.55 -15.85
CA LEU A 345 -36.80 -18.26 -15.88
C LEU A 345 -37.30 -18.61 -17.29
N TYR A 346 -37.00 -17.79 -18.29
CA TYR A 346 -37.46 -18.00 -19.67
C TYR A 346 -36.56 -18.94 -20.49
N ILE A 347 -35.37 -19.28 -19.98
CA ILE A 347 -34.36 -20.10 -20.68
C ILE A 347 -34.24 -21.49 -20.05
N LEU A 348 -34.47 -21.57 -18.74
CA LEU A 348 -34.25 -22.76 -17.93
C LEU A 348 -35.58 -23.42 -17.56
N ASP A 349 -35.64 -24.74 -17.71
CA ASP A 349 -36.78 -25.55 -17.30
C ASP A 349 -36.73 -25.87 -15.79
N ASP A 350 -37.86 -26.32 -15.24
CA ASP A 350 -37.98 -26.67 -13.82
C ASP A 350 -37.06 -27.83 -13.40
N SER A 351 -36.67 -28.69 -14.36
CA SER A 351 -35.75 -29.80 -14.14
C SER A 351 -34.27 -29.40 -14.18
N TRP A 352 -33.95 -28.13 -14.49
CA TRP A 352 -32.57 -27.66 -14.54
C TRP A 352 -32.12 -27.07 -13.19
N PRO A 353 -30.87 -27.36 -12.76
CA PRO A 353 -29.99 -28.40 -13.28
C PRO A 353 -30.47 -29.80 -12.87
N LEU A 354 -30.03 -30.84 -13.58
CA LEU A 354 -30.27 -32.21 -13.12
C LEU A 354 -29.57 -32.43 -11.78
N GLU A 355 -30.27 -33.08 -10.84
CA GLU A 355 -29.71 -33.38 -9.51
C GLU A 355 -28.42 -34.20 -9.61
N THR A 356 -28.32 -35.09 -10.60
CA THR A 356 -27.10 -35.85 -10.89
C THR A 356 -25.90 -34.97 -11.25
N ASP A 357 -26.13 -33.85 -11.94
CA ASP A 357 -25.08 -32.91 -12.32
C ASP A 357 -24.58 -32.15 -11.09
N VAL A 358 -25.50 -31.71 -10.22
CA VAL A 358 -25.17 -31.04 -8.95
C VAL A 358 -24.35 -31.95 -8.05
N GLN A 359 -24.77 -33.21 -7.88
CA GLN A 359 -24.03 -34.22 -7.11
C GLN A 359 -22.63 -34.47 -7.70
N ARG A 360 -22.51 -34.52 -9.03
CA ARG A 360 -21.23 -34.74 -9.70
C ARG A 360 -20.27 -33.57 -9.47
N ILE A 361 -20.76 -32.34 -9.58
CA ILE A 361 -19.97 -31.13 -9.31
C ILE A 361 -19.55 -31.10 -7.84
N ALA A 362 -20.48 -31.36 -6.92
CA ALA A 362 -20.18 -31.37 -5.48
C ALA A 362 -19.11 -32.40 -5.12
N LYS A 363 -19.22 -33.62 -5.66
CA LYS A 363 -18.22 -34.69 -5.46
C LYS A 363 -16.84 -34.28 -5.95
N LYS A 364 -16.76 -33.54 -7.06
CA LYS A 364 -15.50 -33.08 -7.65
C LYS A 364 -14.95 -31.84 -6.96
N ALA A 365 -15.81 -30.99 -6.42
CA ALA A 365 -15.42 -29.85 -5.60
C ALA A 365 -14.76 -30.28 -4.29
N SER A 366 -15.08 -31.48 -3.77
CA SER A 366 -14.52 -32.05 -2.53
C SER A 366 -14.45 -31.02 -1.39
N GLY A 367 -15.55 -30.30 -1.10
CA GLY A 367 -15.56 -29.29 -0.03
C GLY A 367 -14.87 -27.94 -0.33
N LEU A 368 -14.39 -27.72 -1.56
CA LEU A 368 -13.78 -26.46 -1.97
C LEU A 368 -14.83 -25.41 -2.38
N PHE A 369 -15.25 -24.58 -1.43
CA PHE A 369 -16.25 -23.51 -1.64
C PHE A 369 -15.88 -22.52 -2.74
N ILE A 370 -14.61 -22.13 -2.86
CA ILE A 370 -14.23 -21.19 -3.91
C ILE A 370 -14.56 -21.73 -5.31
N PHE A 371 -14.31 -23.01 -5.56
CA PHE A 371 -14.61 -23.63 -6.84
C PHE A 371 -16.12 -23.58 -7.10
N ALA A 372 -16.94 -23.95 -6.12
CA ALA A 372 -18.39 -23.86 -6.24
C ALA A 372 -18.87 -22.43 -6.51
N SER A 373 -18.35 -21.44 -5.78
CA SER A 373 -18.76 -20.04 -5.93
C SER A 373 -18.34 -19.44 -7.28
N THR A 374 -17.11 -19.71 -7.73
CA THR A 374 -16.61 -19.26 -9.04
C THR A 374 -17.38 -19.94 -10.17
N LEU A 375 -17.70 -21.22 -10.03
CA LEU A 375 -18.50 -21.98 -10.99
C LEU A 375 -19.92 -21.43 -11.10
N LEU A 376 -20.58 -21.14 -9.98
CA LEU A 376 -21.92 -20.54 -9.99
C LEU A 376 -21.91 -19.14 -10.65
N ARG A 377 -20.94 -18.28 -10.33
CA ARG A 377 -20.79 -16.97 -10.99
C ARG A 377 -20.49 -17.10 -12.48
N PHE A 378 -19.68 -18.08 -12.85
CA PHE A 378 -19.41 -18.39 -14.25
C PHE A 378 -20.69 -18.84 -14.96
N ILE A 379 -21.47 -19.76 -14.42
CA ILE A 379 -22.70 -20.25 -15.08
C ILE A 379 -23.81 -19.17 -15.11
N GLY A 380 -23.93 -18.38 -14.04
CA GLY A 380 -25.04 -17.45 -13.81
C GLY A 380 -24.86 -16.03 -14.35
N ASP A 381 -23.86 -15.80 -15.20
CA ASP A 381 -23.54 -14.50 -15.82
C ASP A 381 -24.72 -13.96 -16.66
N PRO A 382 -25.42 -12.90 -16.21
CA PRO A 382 -26.63 -12.37 -16.84
C PRO A 382 -26.38 -11.76 -18.22
N ASP A 383 -25.21 -11.16 -18.42
CA ASP A 383 -24.95 -10.31 -19.56
C ASP A 383 -24.60 -11.11 -20.81
N ARG A 384 -24.13 -12.35 -20.65
CA ARG A 384 -23.32 -12.97 -21.71
C ARG A 384 -23.53 -14.43 -22.02
N CYS A 385 -24.41 -15.20 -21.38
CA CYS A 385 -24.46 -16.63 -21.73
C CYS A 385 -25.77 -17.38 -21.48
N ASN A 386 -25.87 -18.51 -22.20
CA ASN A 386 -26.82 -19.58 -21.94
C ASN A 386 -26.29 -20.44 -20.78
N PRO A 387 -26.94 -20.43 -19.58
CA PRO A 387 -26.47 -21.18 -18.43
C PRO A 387 -26.40 -22.69 -18.68
N LYS A 388 -27.23 -23.24 -19.59
CA LYS A 388 -27.18 -24.66 -19.97
C LYS A 388 -25.85 -24.99 -20.65
N ARG A 389 -25.38 -24.14 -21.57
CA ARG A 389 -24.10 -24.36 -22.28
C ARG A 389 -22.92 -24.23 -21.33
N ARG A 390 -22.92 -23.23 -20.44
CA ARG A 390 -21.83 -23.08 -19.44
C ARG A 390 -21.78 -24.24 -18.46
N LEU A 391 -22.93 -24.74 -17.99
CA LEU A 391 -22.97 -25.96 -17.17
C LEU A 391 -22.38 -27.16 -17.92
N GLN A 392 -22.70 -27.34 -19.21
CA GLN A 392 -22.12 -28.41 -20.01
C GLN A 392 -20.59 -28.30 -20.14
N ILE A 393 -20.06 -27.10 -20.42
CA ILE A 393 -18.60 -26.87 -20.43
C ILE A 393 -17.98 -27.25 -19.09
N CYS A 394 -18.62 -26.87 -17.98
CA CYS A 394 -18.16 -27.25 -16.65
C CYS A 394 -18.11 -28.77 -16.46
N LEU A 395 -19.18 -29.46 -16.85
CA LEU A 395 -19.24 -30.91 -16.76
C LEU A 395 -18.16 -31.56 -17.63
N GLU A 396 -18.04 -31.17 -18.91
CA GLU A 396 -17.06 -31.68 -19.88
C GLU A 396 -15.63 -31.66 -19.32
N PHE A 397 -15.17 -30.52 -18.76
CA PHE A 397 -13.81 -30.47 -18.20
C PHE A 397 -13.70 -31.26 -16.89
N ILE A 398 -14.74 -31.29 -16.05
CA ILE A 398 -14.76 -32.10 -14.82
C ILE A 398 -14.59 -33.59 -15.15
N GLU A 399 -15.16 -34.08 -16.26
CA GLU A 399 -14.99 -35.46 -16.72
C GLU A 399 -13.59 -35.71 -17.29
N SER A 400 -13.02 -34.71 -17.97
CA SER A 400 -11.67 -34.81 -18.55
C SER A 400 -10.56 -34.96 -17.50
N VAL A 401 -10.84 -34.59 -16.24
CA VAL A 401 -9.94 -34.83 -15.11
C VAL A 401 -9.90 -36.32 -14.81
N GLN A 402 -8.88 -37.00 -15.36
CA GLN A 402 -8.46 -38.33 -14.90
C GLN A 402 -8.20 -38.29 -13.40
N ALA A 403 -8.43 -39.40 -12.71
CA ALA A 403 -8.23 -39.57 -11.27
C ALA A 403 -6.74 -39.54 -10.87
N PHE A 404 -6.00 -38.51 -11.28
CA PHE A 404 -4.73 -38.14 -10.67
C PHE A 404 -5.05 -37.48 -9.33
N GLU A 405 -5.42 -38.31 -8.37
CA GLU A 405 -5.41 -37.97 -6.97
C GLU A 405 -3.97 -37.60 -6.59
N GLY A 406 -3.75 -36.37 -6.12
CA GLY A 406 -2.66 -36.14 -5.15
C GLY A 406 -1.72 -34.95 -5.29
N ILE A 407 -1.76 -34.09 -6.32
CA ILE A 407 -0.72 -33.05 -6.45
C ILE A 407 -1.19 -31.62 -6.12
N ASN A 408 -2.46 -31.24 -6.36
CA ASN A 408 -2.93 -29.89 -6.06
C ASN A 408 -4.43 -29.85 -5.70
N PRO A 409 -4.80 -29.50 -4.45
CA PRO A 409 -6.22 -29.37 -4.04
C PRO A 409 -6.96 -28.25 -4.78
N LEU A 410 -6.24 -27.36 -5.48
CA LEU A 410 -6.81 -26.30 -6.32
C LEU A 410 -6.82 -26.66 -7.81
N TYR A 411 -6.46 -27.88 -8.20
CA TYR A 411 -6.34 -28.24 -9.62
C TYR A 411 -7.65 -28.01 -10.40
N LEU A 412 -8.79 -28.39 -9.83
CA LEU A 412 -10.09 -28.20 -10.47
C LEU A 412 -10.44 -26.70 -10.62
N LEU A 413 -10.05 -25.91 -9.63
CA LEU A 413 -10.17 -24.45 -9.68
C LEU A 413 -9.26 -23.85 -10.76
N ASP A 414 -8.04 -24.37 -10.90
CA ASP A 414 -7.09 -23.96 -11.94
C ASP A 414 -7.66 -24.24 -13.33
N LEU A 415 -8.30 -25.39 -13.55
CA LEU A 415 -8.97 -25.69 -14.83
C LEU A 415 -10.11 -24.72 -15.13
N LEU A 416 -10.92 -24.36 -14.13
CA LEU A 416 -11.96 -23.35 -14.30
C LEU A 416 -11.37 -21.97 -14.66
N TYR A 417 -10.26 -21.58 -14.02
CA TYR A 417 -9.56 -20.34 -14.39
C TYR A 417 -9.00 -20.39 -15.81
N HIS A 418 -8.46 -21.53 -16.26
CA HIS A 418 -8.05 -21.69 -17.65
C HIS A 418 -9.23 -21.54 -18.61
N GLN A 419 -10.39 -22.13 -18.29
CA GLN A 419 -11.58 -21.98 -19.15
C GLN A 419 -12.00 -20.51 -19.25
N ILE A 420 -12.04 -19.78 -18.13
CA ILE A 420 -12.35 -18.35 -18.12
C ILE A 420 -11.38 -17.57 -19.01
N LEU A 421 -10.07 -17.89 -18.96
CA LEU A 421 -9.05 -17.24 -19.78
C LEU A 421 -9.08 -17.65 -21.26
N LEU A 422 -9.57 -18.86 -21.58
CA LEU A 422 -9.76 -19.34 -22.94
C LEU A 422 -10.96 -18.69 -23.62
N ASP A 423 -11.97 -18.28 -22.86
CA ASP A 423 -13.13 -17.56 -23.38
C ASP A 423 -12.77 -16.14 -23.84
N VAL A 424 -11.62 -15.59 -23.39
CA VAL A 424 -11.14 -14.26 -23.79
C VAL A 424 -10.61 -14.31 -25.23
N PRO A 425 -11.10 -13.42 -26.12
CA PRO A 425 -10.59 -13.32 -27.50
C PRO A 425 -9.09 -13.05 -27.56
N SER A 426 -8.41 -13.66 -28.54
CA SER A 426 -6.95 -13.61 -28.67
C SER A 426 -6.38 -12.21 -28.92
N ASP A 427 -7.17 -11.31 -29.49
CA ASP A 427 -6.84 -9.90 -29.70
C ASP A 427 -6.99 -9.05 -28.42
N ILE A 428 -7.80 -9.51 -27.46
CA ILE A 428 -8.12 -8.80 -26.22
C ILE A 428 -7.31 -9.30 -25.02
N ILE A 429 -6.89 -10.57 -25.01
CA ILE A 429 -6.19 -11.19 -23.87
C ILE A 429 -4.92 -10.43 -23.46
N SER A 430 -4.19 -9.85 -24.42
CA SER A 430 -2.99 -9.05 -24.11
C SER A 430 -3.34 -7.84 -23.23
N THR A 431 -4.37 -7.08 -23.59
CA THR A 431 -4.86 -5.94 -22.80
C THR A 431 -5.38 -6.38 -21.44
N SER A 432 -6.08 -7.51 -21.39
CA SER A 432 -6.57 -8.10 -20.14
C SER A 432 -5.42 -8.43 -19.18
N MET A 433 -4.37 -9.07 -19.69
CA MET A 433 -3.19 -9.42 -18.89
C MET A 433 -2.39 -8.20 -18.43
N ARG A 434 -2.37 -7.10 -19.19
CA ARG A 434 -1.79 -5.82 -18.77
C ARG A 434 -2.51 -5.23 -17.56
N ILE A 435 -3.85 -5.20 -17.62
CA ILE A 435 -4.69 -4.73 -16.49
C ILE A 435 -4.50 -5.61 -15.27
N LEU A 436 -4.60 -6.93 -15.44
CA LEU A 436 -4.40 -7.90 -14.36
C LEU A 436 -2.99 -7.79 -13.76
N GLY A 437 -1.97 -7.60 -14.59
CA GLY A 437 -0.58 -7.44 -14.16
C GLY A 437 -0.39 -6.25 -13.22
N LEU A 438 -0.96 -5.09 -13.57
CA LEU A 438 -0.95 -3.91 -12.72
C LEU A 438 -1.67 -4.17 -11.38
N CYS A 439 -2.91 -4.69 -11.41
CA CYS A 439 -3.69 -4.91 -10.20
C CYS A 439 -3.02 -5.93 -9.26
N ILE A 440 -2.40 -6.97 -9.82
CA ILE A 440 -1.78 -8.06 -9.06
C ILE A 440 -0.43 -7.61 -8.49
N LEU A 441 0.37 -6.85 -9.22
CA LEU A 441 1.74 -6.49 -8.80
C LEU A 441 1.81 -5.19 -8.00
N TYR A 442 0.86 -4.28 -8.20
CA TYR A 442 0.79 -2.99 -7.52
C TYR A 442 -0.60 -2.75 -6.90
N PRO A 443 -1.08 -3.63 -6.01
CA PRO A 443 -2.38 -3.47 -5.37
C PRO A 443 -2.42 -2.25 -4.42
N GLN A 444 -1.27 -1.68 -4.09
CA GLN A 444 -1.09 -0.89 -2.87
C GLN A 444 -1.51 0.59 -2.94
N TYR A 445 -2.12 1.03 -4.05
CA TYR A 445 -2.41 2.46 -4.28
C TYR A 445 -3.85 2.78 -4.70
N GLY A 446 -4.77 1.80 -4.70
CA GLY A 446 -6.22 2.05 -4.71
C GLY A 446 -6.73 2.93 -5.86
N LEU A 447 -6.17 2.80 -7.07
CA LEU A 447 -6.70 3.49 -8.25
C LEU A 447 -8.12 3.01 -8.55
N SER A 448 -9.03 3.95 -8.80
CA SER A 448 -10.34 3.64 -9.37
C SER A 448 -10.20 2.99 -10.75
N ALA A 449 -11.25 2.32 -11.21
CA ALA A 449 -11.24 1.65 -12.51
C ALA A 449 -10.93 2.61 -13.68
N CYS A 450 -11.45 3.84 -13.62
CA CYS A 450 -11.18 4.89 -14.61
C CYS A 450 -9.74 5.37 -14.56
N GLU A 451 -9.19 5.59 -13.36
CA GLU A 451 -7.79 5.99 -13.20
C GLU A 451 -6.83 4.90 -13.66
N LEU A 452 -7.15 3.64 -13.38
CA LEU A 452 -6.38 2.49 -13.81
C LEU A 452 -6.35 2.37 -15.34
N ALA A 453 -7.51 2.54 -16.00
CA ALA A 453 -7.60 2.55 -17.45
C ALA A 453 -6.74 3.67 -18.05
N ASN A 454 -6.87 4.89 -17.52
CA ASN A 454 -6.08 6.04 -17.97
C ASN A 454 -4.57 5.84 -17.75
N PHE A 455 -4.17 5.29 -16.59
CA PHE A 455 -2.77 5.00 -16.30
C PHE A 455 -2.15 4.06 -17.35
N LEU A 456 -2.89 3.05 -17.79
CA LEU A 456 -2.48 2.12 -18.86
C LEU A 456 -2.69 2.66 -20.29
N GLY A 457 -3.23 3.87 -20.43
CA GLY A 457 -3.53 4.51 -21.70
C GLY A 457 -4.64 3.79 -22.46
N LEU A 458 -5.70 3.38 -21.77
CA LEU A 458 -6.89 2.71 -22.32
C LEU A 458 -8.10 3.65 -22.26
N ASP A 459 -8.91 3.65 -23.33
CA ASP A 459 -10.24 4.26 -23.30
C ASP A 459 -11.24 3.31 -22.59
N GLN A 460 -12.42 3.85 -22.25
CA GLN A 460 -13.48 3.11 -21.55
C GLN A 460 -13.89 1.83 -22.29
N SER A 461 -14.07 1.89 -23.61
CA SER A 461 -14.52 0.74 -24.40
C SER A 461 -13.47 -0.36 -24.38
N SER A 462 -12.19 -0.02 -24.59
CA SER A 462 -11.07 -0.96 -24.54
C SER A 462 -10.92 -1.60 -23.15
N PHE A 463 -11.12 -0.83 -22.08
CA PHE A 463 -11.04 -1.32 -20.70
C PHE A 463 -12.14 -2.36 -20.39
N TYR A 464 -13.41 -2.02 -20.66
CA TYR A 464 -14.51 -2.96 -20.45
C TYR A 464 -14.49 -4.12 -21.45
N ALA A 465 -13.98 -3.92 -22.67
CA ALA A 465 -13.70 -5.00 -23.63
C ALA A 465 -12.77 -6.06 -23.04
N ALA A 466 -11.71 -5.62 -22.35
CA ALA A 466 -10.76 -6.49 -21.70
C ALA A 466 -11.32 -7.19 -20.45
N LEU A 467 -12.07 -6.48 -19.60
CA LEU A 467 -12.45 -7.01 -18.30
C LEU A 467 -13.77 -7.79 -18.25
N GLN A 468 -14.66 -7.63 -19.23
CA GLN A 468 -15.98 -8.30 -19.27
C GLN A 468 -15.96 -9.84 -19.17
N TRP A 469 -14.81 -10.48 -19.31
CA TRP A 469 -14.66 -11.94 -19.22
C TRP A 469 -14.38 -12.43 -17.80
N PHE A 470 -14.10 -11.51 -16.86
CA PHE A 470 -13.61 -11.83 -15.52
C PHE A 470 -14.66 -11.63 -14.41
N HIS A 471 -15.94 -11.43 -14.75
CA HIS A 471 -17.03 -11.24 -13.77
C HIS A 471 -17.16 -12.37 -12.75
N SER A 472 -16.65 -13.58 -13.04
CA SER A 472 -16.66 -14.72 -12.12
C SER A 472 -15.55 -14.66 -11.06
N VAL A 473 -14.51 -13.85 -11.27
CA VAL A 473 -13.31 -13.76 -10.40
C VAL A 473 -13.06 -12.37 -9.83
N MET A 474 -13.68 -11.34 -10.40
CA MET A 474 -13.60 -9.96 -9.92
C MET A 474 -14.93 -9.21 -10.04
N ASN A 475 -15.10 -8.25 -9.15
CA ASN A 475 -16.09 -7.20 -9.25
C ASN A 475 -15.51 -6.05 -10.07
N ILE A 476 -16.24 -5.66 -11.13
CA ILE A 476 -15.85 -4.59 -12.04
C ILE A 476 -16.94 -3.52 -11.94
N PRO A 477 -16.60 -2.29 -11.53
CA PRO A 477 -17.59 -1.25 -11.34
C PRO A 477 -18.25 -0.86 -12.66
N ILE A 478 -19.54 -0.53 -12.62
CA ILE A 478 -20.25 0.03 -13.76
C ILE A 478 -19.67 1.42 -14.12
N PRO A 479 -19.82 1.88 -15.39
CA PRO A 479 -19.21 3.13 -15.85
C PRO A 479 -19.47 4.35 -14.96
N SER A 480 -20.69 4.47 -14.39
CA SER A 480 -21.06 5.58 -13.52
C SER A 480 -20.34 5.60 -12.17
N ALA A 481 -19.86 4.44 -11.71
CA ALA A 481 -19.12 4.30 -10.44
C ALA A 481 -17.61 4.18 -10.66
N ALA A 482 -17.15 3.98 -11.89
CA ALA A 482 -15.74 3.70 -12.20
C ALA A 482 -14.77 4.84 -11.90
N GLY A 483 -15.25 6.07 -11.69
CA GLY A 483 -14.43 7.21 -11.25
C GLY A 483 -14.10 7.21 -9.76
N THR A 484 -14.84 6.44 -8.95
CA THR A 484 -14.63 6.35 -7.49
C THR A 484 -14.25 4.93 -7.07
N ASP A 485 -14.79 3.94 -7.75
CA ASP A 485 -14.70 2.54 -7.35
C ASP A 485 -13.55 1.85 -8.09
N ASP A 486 -12.85 0.98 -7.38
CA ASP A 486 -11.74 0.16 -7.86
C ASP A 486 -12.20 -1.21 -8.39
N ILE A 487 -11.31 -1.91 -9.10
CA ILE A 487 -11.51 -3.33 -9.44
C ILE A 487 -11.17 -4.16 -8.22
N ARG A 488 -12.07 -5.06 -7.80
CA ARG A 488 -11.83 -5.93 -6.64
C ARG A 488 -11.84 -7.39 -7.02
N PHE A 489 -10.82 -8.13 -6.59
CA PHE A 489 -10.81 -9.58 -6.76
C PHE A 489 -11.65 -10.23 -5.67
N TYR A 490 -12.45 -11.25 -6.03
CA TYR A 490 -13.21 -12.01 -5.03
C TYR A 490 -12.31 -12.86 -4.14
N HIS A 491 -11.17 -13.32 -4.66
CA HIS A 491 -10.25 -14.15 -3.88
C HIS A 491 -8.80 -14.12 -4.40
N ALA A 492 -7.84 -14.20 -3.47
CA ALA A 492 -6.41 -14.18 -3.76
C ALA A 492 -5.92 -15.32 -4.68
N SER A 493 -6.62 -16.46 -4.71
CA SER A 493 -6.22 -17.64 -5.49
C SER A 493 -6.11 -17.41 -6.98
N PHE A 494 -6.88 -16.47 -7.55
CA PHE A 494 -6.79 -16.16 -8.98
C PHE A 494 -5.48 -15.43 -9.30
N GLY A 495 -5.10 -14.46 -8.46
CA GLY A 495 -3.76 -13.86 -8.52
C GLY A 495 -2.64 -14.87 -8.28
N ASP A 496 -2.81 -15.79 -7.33
CA ASP A 496 -1.84 -16.87 -7.05
C ASP A 496 -1.69 -17.84 -8.23
N PHE A 497 -2.78 -18.08 -8.96
CA PHE A 497 -2.80 -18.89 -10.18
C PHE A 497 -2.00 -18.19 -11.29
N LEU A 498 -2.31 -16.94 -11.60
CA LEU A 498 -1.65 -16.17 -12.66
C LEU A 498 -0.15 -15.93 -12.40
N ARG A 499 0.27 -15.80 -11.13
CA ARG A 499 1.69 -15.63 -10.77
C ARG A 499 2.52 -16.92 -10.91
N ASN A 500 1.89 -18.09 -10.98
CA ASN A 500 2.58 -19.37 -10.97
C ASN A 500 2.47 -20.06 -12.34
N SER A 501 3.57 -20.03 -13.10
CA SER A 501 3.63 -20.63 -14.45
C SER A 501 3.36 -22.12 -14.50
N SER A 502 3.65 -22.87 -13.43
CA SER A 502 3.32 -24.30 -13.35
C SER A 502 1.81 -24.56 -13.26
N ARG A 503 1.04 -23.57 -12.76
CA ARG A 503 -0.41 -23.63 -12.65
C ARG A 503 -1.10 -23.06 -13.86
N SER A 504 -0.70 -21.87 -14.34
CA SER A 504 -1.43 -21.14 -15.39
C SER A 504 -0.91 -21.36 -16.81
N GLY A 505 0.21 -22.05 -16.98
CA GLY A 505 0.79 -22.37 -18.29
C GLY A 505 0.98 -21.14 -19.17
N LYS A 506 0.35 -21.13 -20.36
CA LYS A 506 0.44 -20.02 -21.32
C LYS A 506 -0.16 -18.70 -20.83
N PHE A 507 -1.00 -18.75 -19.79
CA PHE A 507 -1.61 -17.57 -19.18
C PHE A 507 -0.85 -17.07 -17.95
N ALA A 508 0.35 -17.60 -17.69
CA ALA A 508 1.22 -17.05 -16.67
C ALA A 508 1.50 -15.58 -16.91
N LEU A 509 1.34 -14.78 -15.85
CA LEU A 509 1.69 -13.38 -15.87
C LEU A 509 3.20 -13.27 -16.03
N ASP A 510 3.63 -12.62 -17.10
CA ASP A 510 5.01 -12.18 -17.25
C ASP A 510 5.26 -11.02 -16.28
N GLN A 511 5.71 -11.37 -15.08
CA GLN A 511 5.91 -10.41 -13.99
C GLN A 511 7.00 -9.38 -14.33
N ALA A 512 8.05 -9.79 -15.04
CA ALA A 512 9.15 -8.91 -15.43
C ALA A 512 8.67 -7.88 -16.45
N LYS A 513 7.96 -8.32 -17.49
CA LYS A 513 7.35 -7.43 -18.49
C LYS A 513 6.32 -6.49 -17.86
N SER A 514 5.47 -7.00 -16.97
CA SER A 514 4.44 -6.19 -16.29
C SER A 514 5.08 -5.11 -15.41
N ARG A 515 6.13 -5.44 -14.64
CA ARG A 515 6.88 -4.45 -13.83
C ARG A 515 7.54 -3.39 -14.72
N CYS A 516 8.15 -3.81 -15.83
CA CYS A 516 8.73 -2.87 -16.80
C CYS A 516 7.66 -1.90 -17.33
N GLU A 517 6.51 -2.41 -17.76
CA GLU A 517 5.42 -1.58 -18.26
C GLU A 517 4.94 -0.57 -17.21
N VAL A 518 4.74 -1.00 -15.96
CA VAL A 518 4.35 -0.10 -14.87
C VAL A 518 5.42 0.96 -14.60
N ALA A 519 6.71 0.58 -14.61
CA ALA A 519 7.81 1.54 -14.45
C ALA A 519 7.82 2.60 -15.55
N ILE A 520 7.64 2.18 -16.81
CA ILE A 520 7.55 3.08 -17.97
C ILE A 520 6.35 4.03 -17.83
N GLN A 521 5.17 3.52 -17.50
CA GLN A 521 3.99 4.38 -17.32
C GLN A 521 4.16 5.34 -16.14
N CYS A 522 4.73 4.90 -15.03
CA CYS A 522 5.04 5.79 -13.90
C CYS A 522 5.99 6.91 -14.31
N LEU A 523 7.05 6.61 -15.07
CA LEU A 523 7.98 7.62 -15.57
C LEU A 523 7.28 8.66 -16.45
N ARG A 524 6.41 8.22 -17.35
CA ARG A 524 5.65 9.11 -18.25
C ARG A 524 4.67 10.00 -17.50
N TRP A 525 3.88 9.42 -16.59
CA TRP A 525 2.94 10.18 -15.77
C TRP A 525 3.65 11.13 -14.80
N HIS A 526 4.75 10.71 -14.19
CA HIS A 526 5.55 11.56 -13.32
C HIS A 526 6.21 12.72 -14.09
N ALA A 527 6.76 12.45 -15.28
CA ALA A 527 7.28 13.49 -16.16
C ALA A 527 6.18 14.49 -16.58
N SER A 528 4.97 14.01 -16.86
CA SER A 528 3.82 14.87 -17.16
C SER A 528 3.39 15.72 -15.96
N ALA A 529 3.45 15.18 -14.74
CA ALA A 529 3.17 15.93 -13.51
C ALA A 529 4.18 17.08 -13.31
N ILE A 530 5.46 16.80 -13.52
CA ILE A 530 6.54 17.80 -13.50
C ILE A 530 6.28 18.90 -14.54
N GLY A 531 5.90 18.50 -15.76
CA GLY A 531 5.59 19.44 -16.84
C GLY A 531 4.43 20.40 -16.51
N LYS A 532 3.38 19.91 -15.83
CA LYS A 532 2.26 20.76 -15.37
C LYS A 532 2.66 21.81 -14.34
N ASN A 533 3.61 21.48 -13.46
CA ASN A 533 4.09 22.39 -12.41
C ASN A 533 5.19 23.35 -12.90
N CYS A 534 5.63 23.22 -14.15
CA CYS A 534 6.68 24.06 -14.72
C CYS A 534 6.14 25.45 -15.10
N VAL A 535 6.65 26.50 -14.45
CA VAL A 535 6.22 27.91 -14.61
C VAL A 535 6.87 28.60 -15.83
N LEU A 536 7.71 27.89 -16.59
CA LEU A 536 8.46 28.48 -17.72
C LEU A 536 7.59 28.65 -18.97
N GLU A 537 7.77 29.75 -19.69
CA GLU A 537 7.01 30.03 -20.91
C GLU A 537 7.25 28.99 -22.03
N PRO A 538 6.25 28.72 -22.88
CA PRO A 538 6.38 27.84 -24.05
C PRO A 538 7.54 28.29 -24.94
N GLY A 539 8.61 27.50 -24.99
CA GLY A 539 9.84 27.80 -25.76
C GLY A 539 11.11 27.98 -24.92
N GLN A 540 10.99 28.24 -23.61
CA GLN A 540 12.14 28.21 -22.68
C GLN A 540 12.29 26.84 -21.99
N CYS A 541 11.19 26.11 -21.80
CA CYS A 541 11.27 24.71 -21.37
C CYS A 541 11.59 23.80 -22.55
N THR A 542 12.70 23.07 -22.46
CA THR A 542 13.01 21.99 -23.42
C THR A 542 12.38 20.65 -23.01
N CYS A 543 11.51 20.67 -22.00
CA CYS A 543 10.70 19.54 -21.57
C CYS A 543 9.64 19.23 -22.65
N ARG A 544 10.03 18.55 -23.73
CA ARG A 544 9.08 17.83 -24.59
C ARG A 544 8.56 16.59 -23.86
N SER A 545 8.04 16.72 -22.64
CA SER A 545 7.25 15.64 -22.06
C SER A 545 5.93 15.68 -22.81
N GLN A 546 5.60 14.63 -23.56
CA GLN A 546 4.25 14.45 -24.09
C GLN A 546 3.29 14.59 -22.91
N SER A 547 2.40 15.59 -22.95
CA SER A 547 1.36 15.75 -21.94
C SER A 547 0.52 14.48 -21.98
N MET A 548 0.47 13.74 -20.87
CA MET A 548 -0.35 12.55 -20.77
C MET A 548 -1.82 12.99 -20.69
N GLU A 549 -2.58 12.66 -21.74
CA GLU A 549 -4.01 12.97 -21.83
C GLU A 549 -4.84 11.80 -21.30
N LEU A 550 -5.96 12.10 -20.65
CA LEU A 550 -6.93 11.10 -20.24
C LEU A 550 -7.64 10.55 -21.49
N LYS A 551 -7.60 9.24 -21.67
CA LYS A 551 -8.34 8.54 -22.74
C LYS A 551 -9.77 8.21 -22.35
N TRP A 552 -10.03 8.14 -21.05
CA TRP A 552 -11.36 8.02 -20.48
C TRP A 552 -11.62 9.25 -19.62
N VAL A 553 -12.43 10.18 -20.13
CA VAL A 553 -12.89 11.34 -19.38
C VAL A 553 -14.15 10.93 -18.63
N PRO A 554 -14.16 10.98 -17.29
CA PRO A 554 -15.30 10.52 -16.52
C PRO A 554 -16.45 11.55 -16.52
N ASP A 555 -17.68 11.05 -16.48
CA ASP A 555 -18.91 11.81 -16.76
C ASP A 555 -19.25 12.88 -15.70
N SER A 556 -18.57 12.89 -14.55
CA SER A 556 -18.84 13.81 -13.44
C SER A 556 -17.83 14.96 -13.38
N PRO A 557 -18.27 16.24 -13.45
CA PRO A 557 -17.38 17.41 -13.56
C PRO A 557 -16.49 17.73 -12.33
N GLY A 558 -16.50 16.89 -11.29
CA GLY A 558 -15.60 17.00 -10.11
C GLY A 558 -14.22 16.36 -10.30
N LEU A 559 -13.94 15.73 -11.45
CA LEU A 559 -12.81 14.82 -11.68
C LEU A 559 -11.46 15.45 -12.03
N VAL A 560 -11.24 16.70 -11.63
CA VAL A 560 -9.88 17.25 -11.53
C VAL A 560 -9.03 16.40 -10.56
N ASP A 561 -9.66 15.73 -9.59
CA ASP A 561 -9.00 14.84 -8.63
C ASP A 561 -8.43 13.56 -9.26
N GLY A 562 -9.07 12.96 -10.26
CA GLY A 562 -8.64 11.66 -10.80
C GLY A 562 -7.27 11.72 -11.50
N GLN A 563 -7.01 12.78 -12.27
CA GLN A 563 -5.70 12.97 -12.89
C GLN A 563 -4.63 13.28 -11.84
N ASN A 564 -4.97 14.04 -10.79
CA ASN A 564 -4.05 14.34 -9.68
C ASN A 564 -3.70 13.07 -8.89
N HIS A 565 -4.65 12.16 -8.71
CA HIS A 565 -4.40 10.88 -8.06
C HIS A 565 -3.47 9.98 -8.90
N ILE A 566 -3.65 9.93 -10.23
CA ILE A 566 -2.71 9.24 -11.12
C ILE A 566 -1.29 9.84 -11.00
N PHE A 567 -1.17 11.17 -10.91
CA PHE A 567 0.13 11.80 -10.70
C PHE A 567 0.73 11.43 -9.34
N SER A 568 -0.04 11.49 -8.25
CA SER A 568 0.43 11.08 -6.92
C SER A 568 0.91 9.63 -6.93
N PHE A 569 0.12 8.74 -7.52
CA PHE A 569 0.49 7.33 -7.70
C PHE A 569 1.80 7.18 -8.47
N ALA A 570 1.95 7.88 -9.59
CA ALA A 570 3.16 7.80 -10.40
C ALA A 570 4.39 8.34 -9.64
N VAL A 571 4.27 9.46 -8.93
CA VAL A 571 5.35 10.05 -8.13
C VAL A 571 5.80 9.09 -7.02
N GLU A 572 4.86 8.50 -6.29
CA GLU A 572 5.16 7.59 -5.16
C GLU A 572 5.69 6.22 -5.62
N THR A 573 5.25 5.74 -6.78
CA THR A 573 5.52 4.37 -7.23
C THR A 573 6.69 4.28 -8.20
N CYS A 574 7.00 5.36 -8.96
CA CYS A 574 7.96 5.36 -10.06
C CYS A 574 9.29 4.68 -9.71
N TRP A 575 9.96 5.14 -8.67
CA TRP A 575 11.30 4.65 -8.34
C TRP A 575 11.30 3.23 -7.80
N THR A 576 10.27 2.87 -7.02
CA THR A 576 10.07 1.49 -6.55
C THR A 576 9.77 0.56 -7.73
N ALA A 577 8.98 0.99 -8.70
CA ALA A 577 8.70 0.22 -9.90
C ALA A 577 9.96 0.00 -10.74
N CYS A 578 10.75 1.05 -10.98
CA CYS A 578 12.04 0.95 -11.68
C CYS A 578 12.99 -0.05 -11.02
N LEU A 579 13.11 -0.01 -9.68
CA LEU A 579 13.94 -0.94 -8.91
C LEU A 579 13.51 -2.41 -9.03
N CYS A 580 12.25 -2.68 -9.36
CA CYS A 580 11.74 -4.03 -9.53
C CYS A 580 11.92 -4.59 -10.95
N VAL A 581 12.48 -3.80 -11.88
CA VAL A 581 12.70 -4.24 -13.27
C VAL A 581 13.99 -5.05 -13.37
N GLU A 582 13.86 -6.24 -13.94
CA GLU A 582 14.94 -7.21 -14.16
C GLU A 582 15.31 -7.27 -15.66
N ASP A 583 16.51 -7.74 -15.98
CA ASP A 583 16.92 -8.01 -17.36
C ASP A 583 15.96 -9.01 -18.04
N PRO A 584 15.64 -8.87 -19.33
CA PRO A 584 16.26 -7.97 -20.33
C PRO A 584 15.58 -6.59 -20.44
N TYR A 585 14.58 -6.27 -19.62
CA TYR A 585 13.74 -5.08 -19.82
C TYR A 585 14.34 -3.77 -19.32
N ILE A 586 15.51 -3.82 -18.67
CA ILE A 586 16.20 -2.64 -18.13
C ILE A 586 16.47 -1.62 -19.25
N THR A 587 16.78 -2.06 -20.47
CA THR A 587 17.05 -1.16 -21.60
C THR A 587 15.85 -0.28 -21.96
N ASP A 588 14.63 -0.81 -21.84
CA ASP A 588 13.40 -0.07 -22.17
C ASP A 588 13.15 1.03 -21.13
N VAL A 589 13.37 0.72 -19.86
CA VAL A 589 13.28 1.70 -18.76
C VAL A 589 14.38 2.76 -18.89
N VAL A 590 15.60 2.37 -19.23
CA VAL A 590 16.71 3.31 -19.47
C VAL A 590 16.40 4.24 -20.64
N ALA A 591 15.76 3.76 -21.70
CA ALA A 591 15.33 4.60 -22.81
C ALA A 591 14.32 5.68 -22.37
N GLU A 592 13.35 5.32 -21.52
CA GLU A 592 12.38 6.28 -20.97
C GLU A 592 13.01 7.23 -19.95
N LEU A 593 13.94 6.75 -19.12
CA LEU A 593 14.70 7.60 -18.19
C LEU A 593 15.50 8.69 -18.91
N ARG A 594 16.02 8.43 -20.12
CA ARG A 594 16.71 9.46 -20.93
C ARG A 594 15.80 10.63 -21.30
N LEU A 595 14.50 10.39 -21.39
CA LEU A 595 13.49 11.41 -21.70
C LEU A 595 12.94 12.09 -20.43
N PHE A 596 13.25 11.55 -19.25
CA PHE A 596 12.72 12.02 -17.99
C PHE A 596 13.30 13.39 -17.58
N PRO A 597 12.48 14.38 -17.20
CA PRO A 597 12.91 15.76 -16.93
C PRO A 597 13.52 15.93 -15.53
N PHE A 598 14.67 15.28 -15.28
CA PHE A 598 15.34 15.32 -13.96
C PHE A 598 15.60 16.75 -13.44
N CYS A 599 15.84 17.71 -14.34
CA CYS A 599 16.14 19.09 -13.98
C CYS A 599 15.00 19.83 -13.27
N HIS A 600 13.80 19.27 -13.25
CA HIS A 600 12.60 19.86 -12.65
C HIS A 600 12.03 19.00 -11.49
N LEU A 601 12.80 18.03 -10.99
CA LEU A 601 12.49 17.36 -9.72
C LEU A 601 12.68 18.36 -8.57
N ASP A 602 11.71 18.40 -7.65
CA ASP A 602 11.78 19.25 -6.45
C ASP A 602 12.98 18.91 -5.56
N GLU A 603 13.44 19.87 -4.77
CA GLU A 603 14.65 19.77 -3.92
C GLU A 603 14.51 18.81 -2.72
N LYS A 604 13.30 18.28 -2.46
CA LYS A 604 13.05 17.27 -1.41
C LYS A 604 13.12 15.85 -1.99
N PRO A 605 13.66 14.87 -1.24
CA PRO A 605 14.07 13.59 -1.80
C PRO A 605 12.85 12.74 -2.18
N SER A 606 12.48 12.77 -3.46
CA SER A 606 11.51 11.82 -4.03
C SER A 606 12.17 10.53 -4.51
N ILE A 607 13.50 10.46 -4.53
CA ILE A 607 14.28 9.33 -5.04
C ILE A 607 15.04 8.67 -3.89
N SER A 608 14.73 7.41 -3.61
CA SER A 608 15.45 6.66 -2.56
C SER A 608 16.93 6.45 -2.93
N THR A 609 17.81 6.37 -1.92
CA THR A 609 19.24 6.07 -2.13
C THR A 609 19.45 4.79 -2.94
N ASN A 610 18.61 3.77 -2.72
CA ASN A 610 18.62 2.52 -3.49
C ASN A 610 18.30 2.77 -4.98
N ALA A 611 17.32 3.61 -5.28
CA ALA A 611 16.98 3.98 -6.66
C ALA A 611 18.13 4.75 -7.32
N ILE A 612 18.82 5.62 -6.59
CA ILE A 612 20.02 6.32 -7.09
C ILE A 612 21.13 5.32 -7.41
N TYR A 613 21.44 4.38 -6.50
CA TYR A 613 22.44 3.35 -6.75
C TYR A 613 22.10 2.49 -7.97
N TRP A 614 20.84 2.12 -8.11
CA TRP A 614 20.36 1.37 -9.27
C TRP A 614 20.50 2.17 -10.56
N LEU A 615 20.10 3.45 -10.57
CA LEU A 615 20.26 4.36 -11.72
C LEU A 615 21.72 4.46 -12.19
N VAL A 616 22.66 4.55 -11.24
CA VAL A 616 24.11 4.59 -11.53
C VAL A 616 24.62 3.26 -12.13
N GLN A 617 24.01 2.13 -11.74
CA GLN A 617 24.37 0.82 -12.29
C GLN A 617 23.85 0.62 -13.71
N VAL A 618 22.61 1.03 -13.99
CA VAL A 618 21.95 0.80 -15.28
C VAL A 618 22.26 1.85 -16.34
N SER A 619 22.66 3.06 -15.93
CA SER A 619 23.07 4.11 -16.87
C SER A 619 24.51 3.88 -17.36
N GLN A 620 24.67 3.67 -18.67
CA GLN A 620 25.98 3.63 -19.33
C GLN A 620 26.61 5.02 -19.52
N GLU A 621 25.81 6.09 -19.43
CA GLU A 621 26.26 7.49 -19.51
C GLU A 621 26.26 8.19 -18.14
N PRO A 622 27.12 9.19 -17.91
CA PRO A 622 27.15 9.94 -16.65
C PRO A 622 25.87 10.77 -16.46
N LEU A 623 25.05 10.39 -15.47
CA LEU A 623 23.93 11.19 -14.98
C LEU A 623 24.46 12.21 -13.96
N LEU A 624 24.30 13.52 -14.21
CA LEU A 624 24.77 14.54 -13.29
C LEU A 624 23.87 14.57 -12.02
N VAL A 625 24.45 14.28 -10.85
CA VAL A 625 23.76 14.38 -9.55
C VAL A 625 24.38 15.55 -8.77
N ARG A 626 23.56 16.52 -8.34
CA ARG A 626 23.94 17.65 -7.48
C ARG A 626 23.51 17.35 -6.05
N HIS A 627 24.44 17.38 -5.10
CA HIS A 627 24.11 17.29 -3.67
C HIS A 627 23.77 18.69 -3.13
N THR A 628 22.67 18.85 -2.39
CA THR A 628 22.38 20.07 -1.62
C THR A 628 22.41 19.70 -0.14
N ALA A 629 23.50 20.06 0.54
CA ALA A 629 23.61 19.89 1.98
C ALA A 629 22.93 21.10 2.66
N GLU A 630 21.65 20.98 2.99
CA GLU A 630 20.98 21.98 3.86
C GLU A 630 20.28 21.37 5.08
N SER A 631 20.44 20.07 5.36
CA SER A 631 20.07 19.50 6.67
C SER A 631 20.83 18.20 6.93
N ASP A 632 20.93 17.81 8.21
CA ASP A 632 21.61 16.59 8.72
C ASP A 632 21.02 15.23 8.22
N GLU A 633 20.24 15.25 7.13
CA GLU A 633 19.78 14.08 6.41
C GLU A 633 20.34 14.13 4.97
N ASP A 634 21.10 13.10 4.59
CA ASP A 634 21.73 12.97 3.27
C ASP A 634 20.67 13.07 2.15
N HIS A 635 20.70 14.15 1.36
CA HIS A 635 19.78 14.39 0.24
C HIS A 635 20.55 14.70 -1.05
N LEU A 636 20.34 13.87 -2.08
CA LEU A 636 20.96 13.97 -3.41
C LEU A 636 19.91 14.35 -4.47
N ILE A 637 20.15 15.42 -5.24
CA ILE A 637 19.27 15.91 -6.31
C ILE A 637 19.86 15.53 -7.69
N LEU A 638 19.07 14.98 -8.62
CA LEU A 638 19.52 14.65 -9.98
C LEU A 638 19.24 15.81 -10.97
N ARG A 639 20.19 16.20 -11.84
CA ARG A 639 19.96 17.15 -12.95
C ARG A 639 20.52 16.63 -14.29
N GLN A 640 19.72 16.69 -15.34
CA GLN A 640 20.16 16.37 -16.70
C GLN A 640 20.76 17.63 -17.39
N CYS A 641 22.02 17.56 -17.83
CA CYS A 641 22.63 18.63 -18.63
C CYS A 641 22.34 18.42 -20.12
N LYS A 642 21.63 19.37 -20.77
CA LYS A 642 21.57 19.44 -22.23
C LYS A 642 22.74 20.26 -22.76
N GLY A 643 23.63 19.62 -23.52
CA GLY A 643 24.61 20.32 -24.33
C GLY A 643 23.90 21.17 -25.39
N LYS A 644 24.01 22.50 -25.28
CA LYS A 644 24.05 23.36 -26.47
C LYS A 644 25.51 23.52 -26.82
N GLY A 645 25.87 23.11 -28.04
CA GLY A 645 27.20 23.27 -28.57
C GLY A 645 27.65 24.72 -28.52
N SER A 646 28.67 25.00 -27.72
CA SER A 646 29.77 25.89 -28.07
C SER A 646 30.94 25.60 -27.13
N GLY A 647 31.96 24.91 -27.64
CA GLY A 647 33.31 24.93 -27.06
C GLY A 647 33.59 23.97 -25.90
N PHE A 648 33.62 22.66 -26.17
CA PHE A 648 34.62 21.79 -25.54
C PHE A 648 35.28 20.98 -26.65
N SER A 649 36.11 21.66 -27.46
CA SER A 649 37.08 20.96 -28.29
C SER A 649 38.34 20.75 -27.46
N SER A 650 38.47 19.57 -26.90
CA SER A 650 39.80 19.01 -26.66
C SER A 650 39.69 17.52 -26.86
N LYS A 651 40.11 17.08 -28.04
CA LYS A 651 40.49 15.69 -28.28
C LYS A 651 41.58 15.37 -27.26
N PHE A 652 41.29 14.52 -26.28
CA PHE A 652 42.32 13.97 -25.41
C PHE A 652 42.81 12.66 -26.04
N THR A 653 44.05 12.70 -26.53
CA THR A 653 44.77 11.52 -27.02
C THR A 653 45.31 10.72 -25.84
N SER A 654 45.52 9.41 -26.04
CA SER A 654 45.93 8.39 -25.06
C SER A 654 47.32 8.57 -24.42
N HIS A 655 47.85 9.79 -24.37
CA HIS A 655 49.17 10.11 -23.81
C HIS A 655 49.13 10.87 -22.47
N ASP A 656 47.96 11.30 -21.99
CA ASP A 656 47.82 12.02 -20.70
C ASP A 656 47.68 11.09 -19.48
N ILE A 657 47.92 9.79 -19.65
CA ILE A 657 47.83 8.76 -18.59
C ILE A 657 49.22 8.50 -18.01
N ARG A 658 49.79 9.45 -17.26
CA ARG A 658 50.80 9.14 -16.23
C ARG A 658 50.71 10.09 -15.03
N SER A 659 50.45 9.49 -13.87
CA SER A 659 50.77 9.98 -12.51
C SER A 659 50.11 11.28 -12.01
N PHE A 660 49.13 11.13 -11.11
CA PHE A 660 48.82 11.98 -9.94
C PHE A 660 48.74 13.52 -10.07
N GLN A 661 48.64 14.12 -11.27
CA GLN A 661 48.53 15.59 -11.44
C GLN A 661 47.09 16.14 -11.55
N TRP A 662 46.06 15.28 -11.57
CA TRP A 662 44.67 15.73 -11.77
C TRP A 662 44.01 16.32 -10.51
N ILE A 663 44.53 16.03 -9.30
CA ILE A 663 43.97 16.54 -8.04
C ILE A 663 44.30 18.03 -7.85
N GLU A 664 45.48 18.49 -8.28
CA GLU A 664 45.88 19.90 -8.14
C GLU A 664 45.12 20.83 -9.09
N CYS A 665 44.82 20.40 -10.33
CA CYS A 665 44.09 21.25 -11.28
C CYS A 665 42.64 21.51 -10.84
N PHE A 666 41.98 20.55 -10.17
CA PHE A 666 40.63 20.76 -9.64
C PHE A 666 40.63 21.58 -8.34
N SER A 667 41.66 21.42 -7.50
CA SER A 667 41.86 22.23 -6.28
C SER A 667 42.15 23.70 -6.58
N LEU A 668 42.74 24.03 -7.73
CA LEU A 668 43.00 25.42 -8.13
C LEU A 668 41.74 26.18 -8.60
N HIS A 669 40.64 25.48 -8.90
CA HIS A 669 39.38 26.10 -9.35
C HIS A 669 38.25 26.05 -8.31
N CYS A 670 38.43 25.28 -7.22
CA CYS A 670 37.54 25.28 -6.05
C CYS A 670 38.35 25.74 -4.85
N ASN A 671 38.21 27.01 -4.45
CA ASN A 671 38.91 27.70 -3.36
C ASN A 671 39.27 26.81 -2.14
N ASN A 672 40.40 26.10 -2.19
CA ASN A 672 41.05 25.39 -1.08
C ASN A 672 40.18 24.44 -0.24
N GLU A 673 39.10 23.86 -0.77
CA GLU A 673 38.34 22.82 -0.07
C GLU A 673 38.49 21.45 -0.71
N VAL A 674 38.76 20.45 0.14
CA VAL A 674 39.09 19.08 -0.28
C VAL A 674 37.83 18.37 -0.77
N PRO A 675 37.72 17.99 -2.07
CA PRO A 675 36.59 17.23 -2.56
C PRO A 675 36.60 15.80 -2.00
N TRP A 676 35.42 15.27 -1.68
CA TRP A 676 35.26 13.90 -1.23
C TRP A 676 35.17 12.99 -2.46
N VAL A 677 35.95 11.92 -2.47
CA VAL A 677 36.04 10.98 -3.60
C VAL A 677 35.60 9.61 -3.14
N HIS A 678 34.53 9.07 -3.77
CA HIS A 678 34.09 7.70 -3.54
C HIS A 678 34.42 6.83 -4.76
N CYS A 679 35.22 5.78 -4.57
CA CYS A 679 35.51 4.79 -5.60
C CYS A 679 34.59 3.58 -5.44
N LEU A 680 33.87 3.21 -6.50
CA LEU A 680 32.97 2.07 -6.55
C LEU A 680 33.25 1.26 -7.80
N ARG A 681 33.99 0.15 -7.63
CA ARG A 681 34.28 -0.86 -8.68
C ARG A 681 34.57 -0.21 -10.03
N ASP A 682 35.63 0.59 -10.06
CA ASP A 682 36.22 1.22 -11.25
C ASP A 682 35.50 2.49 -11.76
N LYS A 683 34.50 2.99 -11.03
CA LYS A 683 33.87 4.30 -11.28
C LYS A 683 34.15 5.27 -10.13
N TRP A 684 34.49 6.52 -10.46
CA TRP A 684 34.83 7.57 -9.51
C TRP A 684 33.65 8.54 -9.34
N ILE A 685 33.32 8.86 -8.08
CA ILE A 685 32.30 9.85 -7.72
C ILE A 685 33.03 11.03 -7.05
N PHE A 686 32.86 12.24 -7.59
CA PHE A 686 33.46 13.46 -7.06
C PHE A 686 32.40 14.36 -6.41
N MET A 687 32.64 14.79 -5.18
CA MET A 687 31.79 15.72 -4.45
C MET A 687 32.59 16.97 -4.08
N GLY A 688 32.26 18.11 -4.70
CA GLY A 688 32.78 19.43 -4.34
C GLY A 688 31.81 20.20 -3.45
N SER A 689 32.33 21.10 -2.63
CA SER A 689 31.56 22.03 -1.80
C SER A 689 30.98 23.19 -2.63
N GLU A 690 29.91 23.80 -2.10
CA GLU A 690 29.17 24.92 -2.68
C GLU A 690 28.47 24.68 -4.03
N GLY A 691 27.65 23.62 -4.08
CA GLY A 691 26.56 23.55 -5.05
C GLY A 691 26.98 23.52 -6.52
N ARG A 692 28.24 23.22 -6.85
CA ARG A 692 28.68 22.95 -8.22
C ARG A 692 29.29 21.56 -8.27
N THR A 693 28.43 20.55 -8.36
CA THR A 693 28.83 19.14 -8.47
C THR A 693 28.30 18.53 -9.75
N GLY A 694 29.16 17.71 -10.38
CA GLY A 694 28.78 16.85 -11.49
C GLY A 694 29.46 15.48 -11.38
N LEU A 695 28.74 14.45 -11.82
CA LEU A 695 29.23 13.07 -11.86
C LEU A 695 30.10 12.87 -13.11
N VAL A 696 31.36 12.46 -12.92
CA VAL A 696 32.25 12.03 -14.01
C VAL A 696 32.48 10.53 -13.87
N VAL A 697 31.78 9.74 -14.68
CA VAL A 697 32.02 8.29 -14.76
C VAL A 697 33.23 8.05 -15.66
N LEU A 698 34.39 7.78 -15.07
CA LEU A 698 35.55 7.27 -15.80
C LEU A 698 35.45 5.74 -15.84
N GLN A 699 35.51 5.14 -17.03
CA GLN A 699 35.76 3.70 -17.19
C GLN A 699 37.27 3.48 -17.29
N SER A 700 37.84 2.57 -16.50
CA SER A 700 39.19 2.08 -16.78
C SER A 700 39.13 1.06 -17.92
N GLU A 701 39.74 1.35 -19.07
CA GLU A 701 40.06 0.29 -20.03
C GLU A 701 41.22 -0.55 -19.47
N GLU A 702 41.01 -1.88 -19.37
CA GLU A 702 42.04 -2.83 -18.97
C GLU A 702 43.18 -2.84 -20.01
N TYR A 703 44.35 -2.31 -19.64
CA TYR A 703 45.55 -2.46 -20.44
C TYR A 703 46.36 -3.68 -19.97
N TYR A 704 46.37 -4.74 -20.77
CA TYR A 704 47.19 -5.93 -20.57
C TYR A 704 48.67 -5.66 -20.96
N GLY A 705 49.51 -5.46 -19.93
CA GLY A 705 50.97 -5.76 -19.87
C GLY A 705 51.97 -4.80 -20.53
N PRO A 706 53.29 -5.07 -20.42
CA PRO A 706 54.05 -5.66 -19.32
C PRO A 706 55.14 -4.70 -18.78
N SER A 707 55.73 -5.05 -17.62
CA SER A 707 57.01 -4.51 -17.07
C SER A 707 57.02 -3.01 -16.71
N SER A 708 57.61 -2.49 -15.65
CA SER A 708 58.62 -2.97 -14.70
C SER A 708 58.86 -1.80 -13.73
N GLN A 709 59.10 -2.11 -12.45
CA GLN A 709 59.90 -1.32 -11.48
C GLN A 709 59.35 0.07 -11.06
N GLU A 710 59.41 0.51 -9.80
CA GLU A 710 59.90 0.01 -8.52
C GLU A 710 59.41 1.01 -7.45
N VAL A 711 59.01 0.48 -6.28
CA VAL A 711 58.75 1.08 -4.95
C VAL A 711 57.60 2.09 -4.81
#